data_AF-A0A8P4KNK6-F1
#
_entry.id   AF-A0A8P4KNK6-F1
#
_cell.length_a   1.000
_cell.length_b   1.000
_cell.length_c   1.000
_cell.angle_alpha   90.00
_cell.angle_beta   90.00
_cell.angle_gamma   90.00
#
_symmetry.space_group_name_H-M   'P 1'
#
loop_
_entity.id
_entity.type
_entity.pdbx_description
1 polymer ?
#
loop_
_entity_poly.entity_id
_entity_poly.type
_entity_poly.pdbx_seq_one_letter_code
_entity_poly.pdbx_strand_id
1 'polypeptide(L)'
;MATYCWPSCLHTCILMYSAYCCWHGQGCSARRSDHVYFSVCVCVNQTAPVILNELNWTQALERVFIDNRREDSSLRWQVFGSATGVTRYYPATPWRAPNKIDLYDVRPVFTRCFRLSASLPLFCRSGSVSGLTLKLMKTSVNEMLDTLSDDDYVNVARFNEKADAVVPCFRTLVQANVRNKKIFKEAVMHMQAKGTTDYKSGFTFAFEQLLNSSAPRANCNKMIMMFTDGGEDRAQDIFEKYNWPNKTVRVFTFSVGQHNYDVTPLQWIACANKGYYFEIPSIGAIRINTQEYLDVLGRPMVLAGPRAKQVQWTNVYQDALGLGLVITGTMPVFNLTADTVSSKNQLILGVMGVDIAINEIKRKTPTYRLGANGYTFAIDPNGYVLLHPNLRPKIINFREPVTLDFLDAELEDSNKEEVKKKNYLFKSIIITIRQIRQRVNVFKCLVLFLREYCNDLELSNNNTEFLLNFIALMEKVTPDSKQCDNLLLHNLILDTGIIRQLVEKVWKNKDLNTYGFLAVFAATDGGVTRVFPNKASETWEEDPEPFNASYYRRSLDNKGYIFRADELLNPENDTIGILVSTAVEITVGGKTIKPAVVGVKLDLEAWTDKFKILASNHTDGRQGSNTCGPNRGCEMDCEANSDDLLCYLIDDGAFLIMSNQKEDWNKVGMFFSDVDPYLMHALYNNSFYNRKQSFDYQSVCERVPNSEAGAAPRGVFVPTIADFVNLAWWTSAAACVTLMCLCSGDAADEVDAEGFDPKERSCVMIQTQYYLSNLSSSYNILQDCGNCSRLIHAKRINNTNLLFVVAEKMPCNTCEIEKFSQEEEECILFLIEENPCEEMTVARYRKGPSTCFDNNISVRVSDTLSISRVKNYFIF
;
A
#
# COMPACT_ATOMS: atom_id res chain seq x y z
N MET A 1 -12.51 0.64 72.52
CA MET A 1 -11.24 -0.12 72.45
C MET A 1 -11.31 -0.87 71.13
N ALA A 2 -10.52 -0.47 70.11
CA ALA A 2 -10.81 -0.66 68.66
C ALA A 2 -12.14 0.02 68.22
N THR A 3 -12.38 0.60 67.04
CA THR A 3 -11.58 0.95 65.83
C THR A 3 -10.93 -0.19 65.03
N TYR A 4 -11.53 -0.61 63.91
CA TYR A 4 -11.07 -0.36 62.51
C TYR A 4 -11.94 -1.10 61.46
N CYS A 5 -11.69 -0.83 60.17
CA CYS A 5 -12.12 -1.58 58.97
C CYS A 5 -13.63 -1.62 58.59
N TRP A 6 -14.07 -0.59 57.85
CA TRP A 6 -15.10 -0.72 56.81
C TRP A 6 -14.79 0.19 55.59
N PRO A 7 -13.96 -0.28 54.63
CA PRO A 7 -13.98 0.31 53.28
C PRO A 7 -13.84 -0.71 52.12
N SER A 8 -13.83 -2.03 52.39
CA SER A 8 -13.38 -3.06 51.44
C SER A 8 -14.42 -3.51 50.41
N CYS A 9 -15.73 -3.47 50.70
CA CYS A 9 -16.75 -4.03 49.81
C CYS A 9 -17.04 -3.18 48.55
N LEU A 10 -16.77 -1.86 48.58
CA LEU A 10 -17.06 -1.00 47.43
C LEU A 10 -16.10 -1.25 46.27
N HIS A 11 -14.85 -1.65 46.56
CA HIS A 11 -13.83 -1.87 45.55
C HIS A 11 -14.04 -3.18 44.77
N THR A 12 -14.45 -4.27 45.45
CA THR A 12 -14.75 -5.56 44.81
C THR A 12 -15.97 -5.50 43.90
N CYS A 13 -17.04 -4.76 44.28
CA CYS A 13 -18.18 -4.57 43.40
C CYS A 13 -17.82 -3.79 42.12
N ILE A 14 -16.96 -2.76 42.21
CA ILE A 14 -16.48 -2.01 41.03
C ILE A 14 -15.63 -2.90 40.13
N LEU A 15 -14.72 -3.70 40.70
CA LEU A 15 -13.87 -4.63 39.95
C LEU A 15 -14.67 -5.73 39.23
N MET A 16 -15.69 -6.30 39.89
CA MET A 16 -16.59 -7.26 39.24
C MET A 16 -17.37 -6.63 38.08
N TYR A 17 -17.86 -5.40 38.24
CA TYR A 17 -18.59 -4.72 37.16
C TYR A 17 -17.68 -4.40 35.96
N SER A 18 -16.43 -3.99 36.18
CA SER A 18 -15.47 -3.79 35.08
C SER A 18 -15.07 -5.09 34.39
N ALA A 19 -14.89 -6.19 35.13
CA ALA A 19 -14.58 -7.49 34.56
C ALA A 19 -15.75 -8.02 33.68
N TYR A 20 -16.99 -7.80 34.10
CA TYR A 20 -18.18 -8.21 33.36
C TYR A 20 -18.29 -7.47 32.00
N CYS A 21 -17.99 -6.16 31.97
CA CYS A 21 -17.93 -5.39 30.72
C CYS A 21 -16.84 -5.89 29.74
N CYS A 22 -15.68 -6.33 30.25
CA CYS A 22 -14.62 -6.88 29.40
C CYS A 22 -14.94 -8.26 28.82
N TRP A 23 -15.77 -9.07 29.48
CA TRP A 23 -16.12 -10.42 29.01
C TRP A 23 -17.30 -10.42 28.01
N HIS A 24 -18.24 -9.49 28.14
CA HIS A 24 -19.44 -9.39 27.28
C HIS A 24 -19.30 -8.46 26.06
N GLY A 25 -18.09 -8.31 25.51
CA GLY A 25 -17.90 -7.79 24.14
C GLY A 25 -18.33 -6.33 23.89
N GLN A 26 -18.41 -5.49 24.92
CA GLN A 26 -18.77 -4.08 24.72
C GLN A 26 -17.64 -3.31 24.02
N GLY A 27 -17.89 -2.92 22.76
CA GLY A 27 -17.02 -2.01 22.01
C GLY A 27 -16.95 -0.60 22.63
N CYS A 28 -16.10 0.26 22.07
CA CYS A 28 -15.74 1.58 22.59
C CYS A 28 -16.93 2.38 23.17
N SER A 29 -17.00 2.48 24.51
CA SER A 29 -18.01 3.29 25.23
C SER A 29 -17.98 4.73 24.73
N ALA A 30 -19.02 5.15 24.02
CA ALA A 30 -19.10 6.47 23.39
C ALA A 30 -20.20 7.31 24.05
N ARG A 31 -19.83 8.50 24.55
CA ARG A 31 -20.79 9.55 24.89
C ARG A 31 -20.83 10.61 23.80
N ARG A 32 -22.01 10.78 23.21
CA ARG A 32 -22.32 11.79 22.20
C ARG A 32 -22.44 13.18 22.85
N SER A 33 -21.61 14.13 22.43
CA SER A 33 -22.04 15.54 22.36
C SER A 33 -22.90 15.70 21.12
N ASP A 34 -23.81 16.67 21.09
CA ASP A 34 -24.70 16.87 19.93
C ASP A 34 -23.95 17.17 18.62
N HIS A 35 -22.70 17.65 18.70
CA HIS A 35 -21.92 18.12 17.54
C HIS A 35 -20.55 17.45 17.32
N VAL A 36 -19.85 16.99 18.38
CA VAL A 36 -18.48 16.40 18.30
C VAL A 36 -18.44 14.98 18.90
N TYR A 37 -17.63 14.09 18.32
CA TYR A 37 -17.41 12.73 18.83
C TYR A 37 -16.07 12.59 19.55
N PHE A 38 -16.03 11.74 20.57
CA PHE A 38 -14.86 11.50 21.39
C PHE A 38 -14.54 10.00 21.40
N SER A 39 -13.30 9.65 21.03
CA SER A 39 -12.77 8.30 21.11
C SER A 39 -11.77 8.22 22.27
N VAL A 40 -11.84 7.12 23.02
CA VAL A 40 -10.95 6.80 24.13
C VAL A 40 -10.53 5.34 23.94
N CYS A 41 -9.22 5.08 23.92
CA CYS A 41 -8.68 3.73 23.75
C CYS A 41 -9.28 2.77 24.78
N VAL A 42 -9.69 1.56 24.38
CA VAL A 42 -10.45 0.61 25.23
C VAL A 42 -9.77 0.31 26.56
N CYS A 43 -8.43 0.31 26.61
CA CYS A 43 -7.65 0.10 27.83
C CYS A 43 -7.71 1.26 28.85
N VAL A 44 -8.38 2.39 28.57
CA VAL A 44 -8.39 3.60 29.41
C VAL A 44 -9.73 3.78 30.13
N ASN A 45 -9.69 3.80 31.46
CA ASN A 45 -10.85 4.05 32.31
C ASN A 45 -11.38 5.49 32.15
N GLN A 46 -12.54 5.61 31.51
CA GLN A 46 -13.22 6.88 31.22
C GLN A 46 -13.65 7.67 32.47
N THR A 47 -13.75 7.01 33.64
CA THR A 47 -14.11 7.66 34.91
C THR A 47 -12.92 8.30 35.64
N ALA A 48 -11.70 8.10 35.16
CA ALA A 48 -10.51 8.62 35.82
C ALA A 48 -10.45 10.17 35.79
N PRO A 49 -10.03 10.83 36.89
CA PRO A 49 -10.05 12.30 36.97
C PRO A 49 -9.12 12.98 35.96
N VAL A 50 -8.05 12.29 35.51
CA VAL A 50 -7.19 12.76 34.41
C VAL A 50 -7.98 12.88 33.10
N ILE A 51 -8.74 11.83 32.75
CA ILE A 51 -9.53 11.75 31.53
C ILE A 51 -10.73 12.70 31.58
N LEU A 52 -11.40 12.81 32.73
CA LEU A 52 -12.50 13.76 32.93
C LEU A 52 -12.03 15.22 32.80
N ASN A 53 -10.84 15.56 33.31
CA ASN A 53 -10.26 16.89 33.14
C ASN A 53 -9.92 17.19 31.68
N GLU A 54 -9.34 16.23 30.94
CA GLU A 54 -9.10 16.36 29.50
C GLU A 54 -10.40 16.62 28.73
N LEU A 55 -11.43 15.80 28.97
CA LEU A 55 -12.74 15.94 28.32
C LEU A 55 -13.42 17.29 28.61
N ASN A 56 -13.14 17.89 29.76
CA ASN A 56 -13.63 19.21 30.16
C ASN A 56 -12.91 20.34 29.40
N TRP A 57 -11.58 20.49 29.55
CA TRP A 57 -10.87 21.64 28.96
C TRP A 57 -10.88 21.61 27.43
N THR A 58 -10.81 20.43 26.82
CA THR A 58 -10.86 20.29 25.36
C THR A 58 -12.26 20.55 24.78
N GLN A 59 -13.31 20.79 25.59
CA GLN A 59 -14.66 21.08 25.07
C GLN A 59 -14.69 22.42 24.32
N ALA A 60 -13.81 23.36 24.67
CA ALA A 60 -13.70 24.64 23.97
C ALA A 60 -13.37 24.50 22.45
N LEU A 61 -12.76 23.38 22.03
CA LEU A 61 -12.43 23.10 20.63
C LEU A 61 -13.67 22.89 19.75
N GLU A 62 -14.80 22.47 20.32
CA GLU A 62 -16.06 22.20 19.61
C GLU A 62 -16.54 23.42 18.80
N ARG A 63 -16.42 24.63 19.37
CA ARG A 63 -16.76 25.88 18.68
C ARG A 63 -15.82 26.16 17.51
N VAL A 64 -14.52 26.02 17.72
CA VAL A 64 -13.49 26.25 16.70
C VAL A 64 -13.64 25.28 15.52
N PHE A 65 -13.90 24.00 15.79
CA PHE A 65 -14.13 23.02 14.72
C PHE A 65 -15.38 23.31 13.88
N ILE A 66 -16.46 23.77 14.51
CA ILE A 66 -17.69 24.20 13.84
C ILE A 66 -17.43 25.45 12.99
N ASP A 67 -16.74 26.46 13.53
CA ASP A 67 -16.48 27.72 12.83
C ASP A 67 -15.50 27.54 11.65
N ASN A 68 -14.43 26.76 11.81
CA ASN A 68 -13.56 26.34 10.71
C ASN A 68 -14.34 25.73 9.53
N ARG A 69 -15.34 24.88 9.82
CA ARG A 69 -16.16 24.21 8.79
C ARG A 69 -17.28 25.09 8.23
N ARG A 70 -17.60 26.22 8.88
CA ARG A 70 -18.44 27.29 8.33
C ARG A 70 -17.66 28.17 7.36
N GLU A 71 -16.36 28.37 7.60
CA GLU A 71 -15.47 29.07 6.67
C GLU A 71 -15.11 28.21 5.45
N ASP A 72 -14.78 26.93 5.65
CA ASP A 72 -14.52 25.96 4.57
C ASP A 72 -15.32 24.66 4.75
N SER A 73 -16.38 24.51 3.95
CA SER A 73 -17.24 23.32 3.93
C SER A 73 -16.58 22.07 3.33
N SER A 74 -15.42 22.20 2.66
CA SER A 74 -14.67 21.07 2.10
C SER A 74 -13.79 20.34 3.13
N LEU A 75 -13.56 20.95 4.30
CA LEU A 75 -12.84 20.33 5.41
C LEU A 75 -13.50 19.00 5.84
N ARG A 76 -12.64 17.98 5.95
CA ARG A 76 -12.98 16.62 6.35
C ARG A 76 -12.80 16.47 7.87
N TRP A 77 -12.02 15.50 8.35
CA TRP A 77 -11.78 15.36 9.79
C TRP A 77 -10.91 16.48 10.32
N GLN A 78 -11.35 17.08 11.42
CA GLN A 78 -10.53 17.91 12.31
C GLN A 78 -10.33 17.14 13.61
N VAL A 79 -9.08 16.92 14.01
CA VAL A 79 -8.69 16.04 15.14
C VAL A 79 -7.91 16.84 16.19
N PHE A 80 -8.15 16.51 17.46
CA PHE A 80 -7.17 16.70 18.53
C PHE A 80 -6.91 15.37 19.24
N GLY A 81 -5.65 14.90 19.18
CA GLY A 81 -5.16 13.76 19.94
C GLY A 81 -4.38 14.24 21.17
N SER A 82 -4.90 13.97 22.37
CA SER A 82 -4.24 14.29 23.64
C SER A 82 -3.08 13.33 23.92
N ALA A 83 -2.05 13.83 24.60
CA ALA A 83 -0.96 13.01 25.14
C ALA A 83 -1.45 11.93 26.13
N THR A 84 -2.68 12.09 26.67
CA THR A 84 -3.34 11.09 27.54
C THR A 84 -3.95 9.90 26.79
N GLY A 85 -4.03 9.94 25.45
CA GLY A 85 -4.71 8.93 24.63
C GLY A 85 -6.20 9.23 24.34
N VAL A 86 -6.76 10.31 24.89
CA VAL A 86 -8.10 10.82 24.52
C VAL A 86 -8.02 11.50 23.15
N THR A 87 -8.95 11.18 22.24
CA THR A 87 -9.04 11.83 20.93
C THR A 87 -10.43 12.42 20.69
N ARG A 88 -10.46 13.61 20.10
CA ARG A 88 -11.70 14.31 19.73
C ARG A 88 -11.68 14.61 18.25
N TYR A 89 -12.79 14.36 17.55
CA TYR A 89 -12.89 14.63 16.13
C TYR A 89 -14.25 15.19 15.71
N TYR A 90 -14.20 16.03 14.68
CA TYR A 90 -15.36 16.71 14.09
C TYR A 90 -15.34 16.55 12.56
N PRO A 91 -16.49 16.33 11.88
CA PRO A 91 -17.84 16.14 12.44
C PRO A 91 -17.99 14.86 13.28
N ALA A 92 -19.01 14.80 14.12
CA ALA A 92 -19.34 13.58 14.87
C ALA A 92 -19.89 12.48 13.96
N THR A 93 -19.21 11.35 13.91
CA THR A 93 -19.70 10.10 13.30
C THR A 93 -19.48 8.93 14.27
N PRO A 94 -20.30 7.87 14.23
CA PRO A 94 -20.03 6.66 15.00
C PRO A 94 -18.70 6.04 14.59
N TRP A 95 -17.92 5.55 15.55
CA TRP A 95 -16.67 4.84 15.28
C TRP A 95 -16.95 3.52 14.56
N ARG A 96 -16.26 3.25 13.45
CA ARG A 96 -16.38 1.99 12.68
C ARG A 96 -15.61 0.86 13.36
N ALA A 97 -16.06 0.43 14.53
CA ALA A 97 -15.62 -0.83 15.09
C ALA A 97 -16.19 -1.99 14.25
N PRO A 98 -15.37 -2.93 13.73
CA PRO A 98 -15.85 -4.23 13.28
C PRO A 98 -16.28 -5.07 14.51
N ASN A 99 -16.69 -6.33 14.30
CA ASN A 99 -17.04 -7.29 15.37
C ASN A 99 -15.83 -7.75 16.24
N LYS A 100 -14.81 -6.89 16.40
CA LYS A 100 -13.55 -7.17 17.09
C LYS A 100 -13.17 -5.93 17.90
N ILE A 101 -12.67 -6.14 19.12
CA ILE A 101 -12.25 -5.06 20.02
C ILE A 101 -11.21 -4.19 19.29
N ASP A 102 -11.56 -2.92 19.09
CA ASP A 102 -10.63 -1.98 18.50
C ASP A 102 -9.56 -1.56 19.52
N LEU A 103 -8.33 -1.56 19.04
CA LEU A 103 -7.13 -1.19 19.77
C LEU A 103 -6.46 0.03 19.13
N TYR A 104 -7.18 0.84 18.34
CA TYR A 104 -6.65 2.06 17.74
C TYR A 104 -6.05 3.00 18.81
N ASP A 105 -4.86 3.53 18.51
CA ASP A 105 -4.19 4.55 19.30
C ASP A 105 -3.72 5.63 18.33
N VAL A 106 -4.00 6.88 18.68
CA VAL A 106 -3.80 8.05 17.84
C VAL A 106 -2.37 8.59 17.94
N ARG A 107 -1.66 8.28 19.04
CA ARG A 107 -0.31 8.81 19.29
C ARG A 107 0.68 8.48 18.16
N PRO A 108 0.75 7.27 17.57
CA PRO A 108 1.67 6.96 16.46
C PRO A 108 1.48 7.85 15.22
N VAL A 109 0.24 8.02 14.74
CA VAL A 109 -0.08 8.79 13.52
C VAL A 109 0.34 10.25 13.67
N PHE A 110 0.04 10.85 14.82
CA PHE A 110 0.24 12.26 15.07
C PHE A 110 1.66 12.65 15.52
N THR A 111 2.54 11.68 15.75
CA THR A 111 3.87 11.96 16.33
C THR A 111 4.98 12.22 15.30
N ARG A 112 4.66 12.38 14.01
CA ARG A 112 5.64 12.80 12.97
C ARG A 112 6.40 14.08 13.36
N CYS A 113 5.72 15.04 14.00
CA CYS A 113 6.32 16.25 14.59
C CYS A 113 7.48 16.02 15.59
N PHE A 114 7.67 14.82 16.13
CA PHE A 114 8.67 14.50 17.16
C PHE A 114 9.75 13.50 16.66
N ARG A 115 9.56 12.92 15.48
CA ARG A 115 10.28 11.73 14.99
C ARG A 115 11.33 12.09 13.95
N LEU A 116 12.48 12.54 14.45
CA LEU A 116 13.75 12.56 13.71
C LEU A 116 14.82 12.03 14.64
N SER A 117 15.05 10.71 14.57
CA SER A 117 15.97 10.00 15.45
C SER A 117 16.90 9.04 14.71
N ALA A 118 18.14 8.97 15.21
CA ALA A 118 19.03 7.84 15.02
C ALA A 118 18.89 6.97 16.29
N SER A 119 18.15 5.87 16.18
CA SER A 119 17.85 4.97 17.29
C SER A 119 18.65 3.67 17.19
N LEU A 120 19.12 3.16 18.32
CA LEU A 120 19.80 1.87 18.40
C LEU A 120 19.25 1.04 19.56
N PRO A 121 18.29 0.13 19.29
CA PRO A 121 17.89 -0.90 20.26
C PRO A 121 19.05 -1.86 20.55
N LEU A 122 19.47 -1.89 21.81
CA LEU A 122 20.40 -2.88 22.38
C LEU A 122 19.60 -3.98 23.06
N PHE A 123 19.79 -5.21 22.61
CA PHE A 123 19.07 -6.39 23.08
C PHE A 123 19.97 -7.30 23.93
N CYS A 124 19.67 -7.43 25.22
CA CYS A 124 20.36 -8.40 26.08
C CYS A 124 20.05 -9.83 25.62
N ARG A 125 21.09 -10.61 25.34
CA ARG A 125 21.00 -12.00 24.85
C ARG A 125 21.53 -13.02 25.87
N SER A 126 21.66 -12.62 27.13
CA SER A 126 22.15 -13.43 28.25
C SER A 126 21.35 -14.73 28.45
N GLY A 127 21.85 -15.64 29.29
CA GLY A 127 21.07 -16.80 29.76
C GLY A 127 19.89 -16.41 30.67
N SER A 128 19.99 -15.30 31.41
CA SER A 128 19.01 -14.87 32.42
C SER A 128 17.66 -14.49 31.80
N VAL A 129 17.66 -13.83 30.64
CA VAL A 129 16.43 -13.42 29.93
C VAL A 129 15.62 -14.58 29.34
N SER A 130 16.10 -15.83 29.43
CA SER A 130 15.45 -16.98 28.76
C SER A 130 14.01 -17.25 29.26
N GLY A 131 13.18 -17.85 28.40
CA GLY A 131 11.77 -18.10 28.69
C GLY A 131 10.86 -16.89 28.43
N LEU A 132 10.01 -16.53 29.41
CA LEU A 132 8.97 -15.50 29.26
C LEU A 132 9.56 -14.12 28.95
N THR A 133 10.66 -13.75 29.61
CA THR A 133 11.30 -12.44 29.45
C THR A 133 11.78 -12.21 28.02
N LEU A 134 12.45 -13.17 27.40
CA LEU A 134 12.85 -13.12 25.98
C LEU A 134 11.64 -12.95 25.06
N LYS A 135 10.49 -13.59 25.37
CA LYS A 135 9.25 -13.43 24.59
C LYS A 135 8.69 -12.01 24.71
N LEU A 136 8.63 -11.46 25.93
CA LEU A 136 8.22 -10.07 26.17
C LEU A 136 9.17 -9.07 25.49
N MET A 137 10.49 -9.30 25.53
CA MET A 137 11.49 -8.44 24.88
C MET A 137 11.34 -8.44 23.36
N LYS A 138 11.17 -9.61 22.72
CA LYS A 138 10.92 -9.71 21.27
C LYS A 138 9.68 -8.93 20.86
N THR A 139 8.57 -9.12 21.57
CA THR A 139 7.33 -8.36 21.32
C THR A 139 7.52 -6.87 21.55
N SER A 140 8.30 -6.47 22.57
CA SER A 140 8.61 -5.06 22.86
C SER A 140 9.45 -4.38 21.79
N VAL A 141 10.42 -5.09 21.19
CA VAL A 141 11.20 -4.55 20.06
C VAL A 141 10.34 -4.45 18.80
N ASN A 142 9.45 -5.42 18.54
CA ASN A 142 8.55 -5.34 17.39
C ASN A 142 7.58 -4.14 17.50
N GLU A 143 6.92 -3.96 18.65
CA GLU A 143 6.07 -2.78 18.92
C GLU A 143 6.88 -1.46 18.91
N MET A 144 8.14 -1.46 19.36
CA MET A 144 9.04 -0.30 19.28
C MET A 144 9.38 0.07 17.83
N LEU A 145 9.73 -0.92 17.00
CA LEU A 145 10.00 -0.72 15.57
C LEU A 145 8.76 -0.14 14.86
N ASP A 146 7.55 -0.55 15.24
CA ASP A 146 6.31 0.01 14.71
C ASP A 146 6.02 1.46 15.12
N THR A 147 6.76 2.01 16.10
CA THR A 147 6.75 3.45 16.33
C THR A 147 7.61 4.23 15.34
N LEU A 148 8.63 3.63 14.72
CA LEU A 148 9.59 4.35 13.88
C LEU A 148 8.99 4.71 12.51
N SER A 149 9.24 5.95 12.08
CA SER A 149 8.81 6.48 10.79
C SER A 149 9.92 6.38 9.74
N ASP A 150 9.62 6.56 8.46
CA ASP A 150 10.62 6.50 7.40
C ASP A 150 11.77 7.51 7.56
N ASP A 151 11.54 8.66 8.22
CA ASP A 151 12.59 9.66 8.46
C ASP A 151 13.51 9.29 9.66
N ASP A 152 13.18 8.23 10.41
CA ASP A 152 14.04 7.66 11.45
C ASP A 152 15.05 6.66 10.86
N TYR A 153 16.24 6.59 11.47
CA TYR A 153 17.30 5.64 11.14
C TYR A 153 17.54 4.70 12.31
N VAL A 154 17.64 3.39 12.03
CA VAL A 154 17.71 2.34 13.05
C VAL A 154 18.75 1.26 12.69
N ASN A 155 19.36 0.66 13.70
CA ASN A 155 19.91 -0.68 13.60
C ASN A 155 19.67 -1.41 14.93
N VAL A 156 19.32 -2.69 14.88
CA VAL A 156 19.07 -3.51 16.07
C VAL A 156 20.33 -4.32 16.37
N ALA A 157 20.87 -4.16 17.57
CA ALA A 157 22.08 -4.83 18.02
C ALA A 157 21.79 -5.75 19.21
N ARG A 158 22.47 -6.89 19.27
CA ARG A 158 22.36 -7.89 20.34
C ARG A 158 23.69 -8.02 21.06
N PHE A 159 23.66 -8.23 22.37
CA PHE A 159 24.90 -8.43 23.14
C PHE A 159 24.78 -9.56 24.16
N ASN A 160 25.88 -10.27 24.37
CA ASN A 160 26.11 -11.17 25.49
C ASN A 160 27.55 -10.96 26.01
N GLU A 161 28.50 -11.81 25.64
CA GLU A 161 29.95 -11.63 25.84
C GLU A 161 30.61 -10.79 24.73
N LYS A 162 29.89 -10.61 23.62
CA LYS A 162 30.23 -9.71 22.51
C LYS A 162 28.96 -9.02 22.01
N ALA A 163 29.12 -7.95 21.24
CA ALA A 163 28.01 -7.20 20.65
C ALA A 163 28.06 -7.25 19.12
N ASP A 164 26.97 -7.68 18.50
CA ASP A 164 26.79 -7.81 17.04
C ASP A 164 25.53 -7.08 16.58
N ALA A 165 25.45 -6.74 15.29
CA ALA A 165 24.17 -6.45 14.65
C ALA A 165 23.29 -7.73 14.59
N VAL A 166 21.97 -7.57 14.72
CA VAL A 166 21.02 -8.69 14.60
C VAL A 166 20.91 -9.19 13.15
N VAL A 167 21.01 -8.28 12.17
CA VAL A 167 21.02 -8.57 10.73
C VAL A 167 22.46 -8.37 10.20
N PRO A 168 23.17 -9.43 9.75
CA PRO A 168 24.61 -9.35 9.46
C PRO A 168 25.03 -8.33 8.39
N CYS A 169 24.18 -8.01 7.41
CA CYS A 169 24.50 -7.04 6.36
C CYS A 169 24.21 -5.58 6.75
N PHE A 170 23.40 -5.33 7.78
CA PHE A 170 23.19 -3.99 8.34
C PHE A 170 24.38 -3.60 9.22
N ARG A 171 25.52 -3.34 8.57
CA ARG A 171 26.80 -2.91 9.18
C ARG A 171 26.74 -1.48 9.75
N THR A 172 25.73 -0.70 9.37
CA THR A 172 25.49 0.68 9.80
C THR A 172 23.99 0.90 10.05
N LEU A 173 23.60 2.10 10.50
CA LEU A 173 22.19 2.50 10.58
C LEU A 173 21.53 2.48 9.20
N VAL A 174 20.34 1.89 9.11
CA VAL A 174 19.51 1.89 7.90
C VAL A 174 18.20 2.64 8.14
N GLN A 175 17.55 3.09 7.08
CA GLN A 175 16.28 3.81 7.18
C GLN A 175 15.16 2.89 7.67
N ALA A 176 14.30 3.35 8.59
CA ALA A 176 13.25 2.55 9.22
C ALA A 176 11.98 2.39 8.35
N ASN A 177 12.17 2.12 7.04
CA ASN A 177 11.08 1.85 6.10
C ASN A 177 10.41 0.47 6.38
N VAL A 178 9.27 0.21 5.73
CA VAL A 178 8.48 -1.02 5.95
C VAL A 178 9.29 -2.30 5.67
N ARG A 179 10.07 -2.34 4.58
CA ARG A 179 10.90 -3.50 4.18
C ARG A 179 11.97 -3.83 5.23
N ASN A 180 12.74 -2.83 5.66
CA ASN A 180 13.80 -3.01 6.67
C ASN A 180 13.22 -3.36 8.04
N LYS A 181 12.10 -2.75 8.44
CA LYS A 181 11.40 -3.10 9.68
C LYS A 181 10.91 -4.55 9.67
N LYS A 182 10.40 -5.07 8.55
CA LYS A 182 10.03 -6.48 8.41
C LYS A 182 11.23 -7.41 8.63
N ILE A 183 12.35 -7.15 7.95
CA ILE A 183 13.61 -7.91 8.11
C ILE A 183 14.09 -7.90 9.57
N PHE A 184 14.04 -6.74 10.25
CA PHE A 184 14.37 -6.67 11.68
C PHE A 184 13.41 -7.48 12.56
N LYS A 185 12.09 -7.38 12.37
CA LYS A 185 11.09 -8.16 13.13
C LYS A 185 11.33 -9.66 13.00
N GLU A 186 11.57 -10.14 11.78
CA GLU A 186 11.82 -11.56 11.48
C GLU A 186 13.12 -12.05 12.13
N ALA A 187 14.22 -11.30 11.99
CA ALA A 187 15.49 -11.65 12.63
C ALA A 187 15.43 -11.60 14.17
N VAL A 188 14.67 -10.66 14.75
CA VAL A 188 14.42 -10.56 16.20
C VAL A 188 13.64 -11.78 16.71
N MET A 189 12.62 -12.23 15.97
CA MET A 189 11.81 -13.39 16.36
C MET A 189 12.62 -14.69 16.41
N HIS A 190 13.65 -14.85 15.59
CA HIS A 190 14.53 -16.04 15.59
C HIS A 190 15.63 -16.05 16.67
N MET A 191 15.80 -14.99 17.47
CA MET A 191 16.88 -14.94 18.48
C MET A 191 16.71 -15.93 19.64
N GLN A 192 17.82 -16.46 20.16
CA GLN A 192 17.87 -17.41 21.30
C GLN A 192 18.82 -16.93 22.40
N ALA A 193 18.35 -16.80 23.64
CA ALA A 193 19.12 -16.44 24.85
C ALA A 193 20.25 -17.44 25.16
N LYS A 194 21.52 -17.00 25.18
CA LYS A 194 22.73 -17.81 25.50
C LYS A 194 23.91 -16.91 25.91
N GLY A 195 24.66 -17.31 26.94
CA GLY A 195 25.91 -16.65 27.39
C GLY A 195 25.73 -15.73 28.59
N THR A 196 26.83 -15.10 29.02
CA THR A 196 26.87 -14.10 30.10
C THR A 196 26.59 -12.68 29.58
N THR A 197 26.61 -11.67 30.47
CA THR A 197 26.18 -10.29 30.16
C THR A 197 27.33 -9.30 30.29
N ASP A 198 27.76 -8.69 29.19
CA ASP A 198 28.68 -7.53 29.20
C ASP A 198 28.03 -6.28 28.59
N TYR A 199 27.71 -5.31 29.46
CA TYR A 199 27.22 -3.99 29.05
C TYR A 199 28.29 -3.15 28.36
N LYS A 200 29.59 -3.37 28.62
CA LYS A 200 30.67 -2.54 28.08
C LYS A 200 30.88 -2.79 26.60
N SER A 201 30.89 -4.04 26.16
CA SER A 201 30.83 -4.41 24.73
C SER A 201 29.56 -3.87 24.07
N GLY A 202 28.40 -4.03 24.70
CA GLY A 202 27.11 -3.53 24.20
C GLY A 202 27.10 -2.02 23.93
N PHE A 203 27.47 -1.21 24.92
CA PHE A 203 27.52 0.25 24.76
C PHE A 203 28.67 0.71 23.87
N THR A 204 29.82 0.04 23.84
CA THR A 204 30.93 0.40 22.94
C THR A 204 30.52 0.25 21.47
N PHE A 205 29.95 -0.90 21.09
CA PHE A 205 29.40 -1.12 19.75
C PHE A 205 28.33 -0.07 19.41
N ALA A 206 27.47 0.28 20.38
CA ALA A 206 26.42 1.27 20.18
C ALA A 206 26.96 2.68 19.91
N PHE A 207 28.00 3.12 20.63
CA PHE A 207 28.63 4.41 20.38
C PHE A 207 29.37 4.43 19.04
N GLU A 208 30.04 3.34 18.64
CA GLU A 208 30.69 3.26 17.32
C GLU A 208 29.66 3.38 16.17
N GLN A 209 28.54 2.66 16.27
CA GLN A 209 27.40 2.76 15.34
C GLN A 209 26.76 4.17 15.31
N LEU A 210 26.68 4.87 16.45
CA LEU A 210 26.12 6.23 16.57
C LEU A 210 27.13 7.38 16.32
N LEU A 211 28.42 7.07 16.18
CA LEU A 211 29.47 8.05 15.87
C LEU A 211 29.94 7.98 14.42
N ASN A 212 29.99 6.80 13.77
CA ASN A 212 30.44 6.63 12.38
C ASN A 212 29.83 7.65 11.38
N SER A 213 30.66 8.54 10.80
CA SER A 213 30.23 9.65 9.97
C SER A 213 30.01 9.34 8.49
N SER A 214 30.35 8.15 8.00
CA SER A 214 30.14 7.77 6.59
C SER A 214 28.76 7.17 6.30
N ALA A 215 27.98 6.84 7.32
CA ALA A 215 26.65 6.26 7.19
C ALA A 215 25.56 7.33 6.92
N PRO A 216 24.52 7.02 6.12
CA PRO A 216 23.36 7.89 5.95
C PRO A 216 22.58 8.04 7.27
N ARG A 217 22.12 9.26 7.59
CA ARG A 217 21.60 9.62 8.91
C ARG A 217 20.60 10.78 8.88
N ALA A 218 19.63 10.75 9.79
CA ALA A 218 18.73 11.87 10.10
C ALA A 218 19.45 13.10 10.73
N ASN A 219 20.67 12.95 11.25
CA ASN A 219 21.49 14.00 11.90
C ASN A 219 20.73 14.85 12.96
N CYS A 220 19.78 14.23 13.66
CA CYS A 220 18.98 14.84 14.71
C CYS A 220 19.17 14.09 16.05
N ASN A 221 18.10 13.74 16.78
CA ASN A 221 18.20 13.08 18.08
C ASN A 221 18.96 11.75 17.99
N LYS A 222 20.00 11.56 18.83
CA LYS A 222 20.74 10.29 18.92
C LYS A 222 20.34 9.56 20.19
N MET A 223 19.97 8.28 20.08
CA MET A 223 19.43 7.54 21.22
C MET A 223 19.75 6.05 21.19
N ILE A 224 20.09 5.52 22.37
CA ILE A 224 20.28 4.09 22.65
C ILE A 224 19.09 3.62 23.50
N MET A 225 18.55 2.44 23.21
CA MET A 225 17.43 1.83 23.95
C MET A 225 17.81 0.42 24.39
N MET A 226 18.16 0.24 25.67
CA MET A 226 18.59 -1.07 26.17
C MET A 226 17.43 -1.84 26.79
N PHE A 227 17.17 -3.06 26.31
CA PHE A 227 16.21 -4.01 26.88
C PHE A 227 16.96 -5.11 27.63
N THR A 228 16.69 -5.24 28.94
CA THR A 228 17.34 -6.21 29.84
C THR A 228 16.39 -6.59 31.00
N ASP A 229 16.77 -7.57 31.80
CA ASP A 229 16.03 -8.12 32.95
C ASP A 229 16.55 -7.61 34.31
N GLY A 230 17.17 -6.43 34.34
CA GLY A 230 18.06 -5.99 35.42
C GLY A 230 19.55 -6.17 35.05
N GLY A 231 20.43 -5.86 35.99
CA GLY A 231 21.88 -6.06 35.89
C GLY A 231 22.69 -5.26 36.92
N GLU A 232 23.96 -5.64 37.13
CA GLU A 232 24.78 -5.17 38.25
C GLU A 232 25.76 -4.02 37.90
N ASP A 233 26.33 -4.03 36.68
CA ASP A 233 27.27 -2.97 36.23
C ASP A 233 26.53 -1.72 35.71
N ARG A 234 27.17 -0.56 35.86
CA ARG A 234 26.74 0.75 35.36
C ARG A 234 27.48 1.19 34.09
N ALA A 235 28.58 0.52 33.71
CA ALA A 235 29.41 0.83 32.54
C ALA A 235 29.83 2.32 32.45
N GLN A 236 30.08 2.94 33.61
CA GLN A 236 30.34 4.39 33.75
C GLN A 236 31.52 4.86 32.91
N ASP A 237 32.58 4.04 32.82
CA ASP A 237 33.78 4.26 32.01
C ASP A 237 33.48 4.44 30.51
N ILE A 238 32.46 3.75 29.98
CA ILE A 238 32.05 3.89 28.59
C ILE A 238 31.32 5.22 28.35
N PHE A 239 30.48 5.66 29.30
CA PHE A 239 29.77 6.93 29.20
C PHE A 239 30.68 8.15 29.39
N GLU A 240 31.65 8.05 30.30
CA GLU A 240 32.71 9.04 30.48
C GLU A 240 33.56 9.21 29.22
N LYS A 241 33.91 8.12 28.54
CA LYS A 241 34.69 8.14 27.29
C LYS A 241 33.92 8.70 26.08
N TYR A 242 32.66 8.30 25.88
CA TYR A 242 31.95 8.54 24.60
C TYR A 242 30.85 9.61 24.64
N ASN A 243 30.26 9.95 25.79
CA ASN A 243 29.08 10.83 25.85
C ASN A 243 29.27 12.07 26.75
N TRP A 244 30.14 12.02 27.75
CA TRP A 244 30.31 13.14 28.70
C TRP A 244 31.42 14.11 28.23
N PRO A 245 31.39 15.41 28.62
CA PRO A 245 30.39 16.06 29.48
C PRO A 245 29.09 16.47 28.75
N ASN A 246 29.12 16.60 27.41
CA ASN A 246 28.03 17.25 26.65
C ASN A 246 26.71 16.47 26.69
N LYS A 247 26.76 15.14 26.82
CA LYS A 247 25.62 14.22 26.88
C LYS A 247 24.68 14.40 25.68
N THR A 248 25.23 14.20 24.49
CA THR A 248 24.55 14.37 23.20
C THR A 248 23.69 13.18 22.79
N VAL A 249 24.03 11.98 23.29
CA VAL A 249 23.25 10.75 23.10
C VAL A 249 22.39 10.52 24.33
N ARG A 250 21.09 10.26 24.12
CA ARG A 250 20.16 9.86 25.18
C ARG A 250 20.19 8.34 25.36
N VAL A 251 20.09 7.86 26.59
CA VAL A 251 20.04 6.41 26.87
C VAL A 251 18.76 6.07 27.62
N PHE A 252 17.90 5.27 27.01
CA PHE A 252 16.68 4.73 27.63
C PHE A 252 16.93 3.29 28.06
N THR A 253 16.39 2.91 29.23
CA THR A 253 16.53 1.56 29.78
C THR A 253 15.17 0.95 30.06
N PHE A 254 14.96 -0.27 29.58
CA PHE A 254 13.72 -1.04 29.72
C PHE A 254 14.01 -2.29 30.54
N SER A 255 13.47 -2.38 31.75
CA SER A 255 13.40 -3.63 32.51
C SER A 255 12.20 -4.43 32.02
N VAL A 256 12.38 -5.72 31.71
CA VAL A 256 11.34 -6.54 31.06
C VAL A 256 11.13 -7.86 31.78
N GLY A 257 9.86 -8.22 31.98
CA GLY A 257 9.45 -9.40 32.74
C GLY A 257 9.33 -9.13 34.25
N GLN A 258 8.82 -10.11 34.99
CA GLN A 258 8.86 -10.11 36.46
C GLN A 258 10.14 -10.83 36.91
N HIS A 259 11.03 -10.11 37.59
CA HIS A 259 12.35 -10.59 37.97
C HIS A 259 12.82 -9.99 39.30
N ASN A 260 13.73 -10.69 40.00
CA ASN A 260 14.29 -10.25 41.29
C ASN A 260 15.69 -9.62 41.16
N TYR A 261 16.20 -9.41 39.95
CA TYR A 261 17.48 -8.73 39.70
C TYR A 261 17.39 -7.22 39.98
N ASP A 262 18.52 -6.58 40.31
CA ASP A 262 18.57 -5.15 40.57
C ASP A 262 18.34 -4.31 39.30
N VAL A 263 17.55 -3.25 39.45
CA VAL A 263 17.23 -2.26 38.41
C VAL A 263 17.90 -0.90 38.67
N THR A 264 18.54 -0.72 39.83
CA THR A 264 19.18 0.52 40.25
C THR A 264 20.27 0.97 39.26
N PRO A 265 21.11 0.08 38.68
CA PRO A 265 22.04 0.47 37.61
C PRO A 265 21.34 0.97 36.35
N LEU A 266 20.19 0.38 35.96
CA LEU A 266 19.43 0.80 34.78
C LEU A 266 18.84 2.20 34.96
N GLN A 267 18.28 2.47 36.13
CA GLN A 267 17.76 3.80 36.52
C GLN A 267 18.90 4.84 36.53
N TRP A 268 20.08 4.47 37.03
CA TRP A 268 21.26 5.32 37.03
C TRP A 268 21.74 5.64 35.60
N ILE A 269 21.83 4.64 34.71
CA ILE A 269 22.25 4.81 33.31
C ILE A 269 21.33 5.79 32.57
N ALA A 270 20.01 5.67 32.75
CA ALA A 270 19.02 6.55 32.12
C ALA A 270 19.08 8.00 32.67
N CYS A 271 19.15 8.13 34.00
CA CYS A 271 19.30 9.42 34.69
C CYS A 271 20.57 10.16 34.26
N ALA A 272 21.71 9.46 34.28
CA ALA A 272 23.02 10.02 33.95
C ALA A 272 23.11 10.54 32.51
N ASN A 273 22.31 10.00 31.57
CA ASN A 273 22.40 10.29 30.14
C ASN A 273 21.13 10.98 29.56
N LYS A 274 20.39 11.77 30.34
CA LYS A 274 19.22 12.55 29.88
C LYS A 274 18.11 11.72 29.19
N GLY A 275 17.97 10.44 29.55
CA GLY A 275 16.95 9.53 29.02
C GLY A 275 15.82 9.29 30.01
N TYR A 276 15.31 8.06 30.06
CA TYR A 276 14.24 7.64 30.97
C TYR A 276 14.26 6.12 31.19
N TYR A 277 13.70 5.67 32.31
CA TYR A 277 13.59 4.26 32.71
C TYR A 277 12.15 3.77 32.57
N PHE A 278 11.96 2.59 32.00
CA PHE A 278 10.66 1.94 31.80
C PHE A 278 10.67 0.51 32.33
N GLU A 279 9.51 0.03 32.77
CA GLU A 279 9.31 -1.33 33.30
C GLU A 279 8.17 -2.02 32.55
N ILE A 280 8.39 -3.23 32.03
CA ILE A 280 7.45 -3.97 31.18
C ILE A 280 7.18 -5.34 31.83
N PRO A 281 6.26 -5.43 32.81
CA PRO A 281 5.98 -6.69 33.53
C PRO A 281 5.10 -7.66 32.71
N SER A 282 4.33 -7.17 31.74
CA SER A 282 3.33 -7.96 30.99
C SER A 282 3.12 -7.45 29.56
N ILE A 283 2.44 -8.25 28.72
CA ILE A 283 2.15 -7.91 27.32
C ILE A 283 1.33 -6.61 27.21
N GLY A 284 0.35 -6.40 28.09
CA GLY A 284 -0.48 -5.19 28.08
C GLY A 284 0.30 -3.90 28.36
N ALA A 285 1.39 -3.98 29.14
CA ALA A 285 2.26 -2.83 29.44
C ALA A 285 3.15 -2.43 28.26
N ILE A 286 3.47 -3.36 27.34
CA ILE A 286 4.41 -3.15 26.23
C ILE A 286 4.05 -1.89 25.45
N ARG A 287 2.84 -1.84 24.89
CA ARG A 287 2.44 -0.83 23.90
C ARG A 287 2.33 0.59 24.44
N ILE A 288 2.15 0.73 25.76
CA ILE A 288 2.19 2.05 26.42
C ILE A 288 3.66 2.47 26.54
N ASN A 289 4.48 1.63 27.15
CA ASN A 289 5.84 1.97 27.54
C ASN A 289 6.80 2.07 26.34
N THR A 290 6.56 1.33 25.25
CA THR A 290 7.29 1.49 23.99
C THR A 290 6.98 2.79 23.25
N GLN A 291 5.98 3.58 23.66
CA GLN A 291 5.64 4.86 23.01
C GLN A 291 6.01 6.09 23.85
N GLU A 292 6.08 5.98 25.18
CA GLU A 292 6.26 7.13 26.09
C GLU A 292 7.62 7.84 26.00
N TYR A 293 8.63 7.25 25.34
CA TYR A 293 9.92 7.91 25.10
C TYR A 293 9.78 9.24 24.31
N LEU A 294 8.70 9.39 23.55
CA LEU A 294 8.39 10.57 22.74
C LEU A 294 8.14 11.82 23.59
N ASP A 295 7.57 11.69 24.79
CA ASP A 295 7.38 12.79 25.74
C ASP A 295 8.73 13.34 26.26
N VAL A 296 9.81 12.55 26.16
CA VAL A 296 11.17 12.95 26.50
C VAL A 296 11.87 13.62 25.30
N LEU A 297 11.62 13.12 24.09
CA LEU A 297 12.10 13.73 22.85
C LEU A 297 11.41 15.07 22.54
N GLY A 298 10.16 15.28 22.94
CA GLY A 298 9.43 16.54 22.72
C GLY A 298 9.92 17.73 23.55
N ARG A 299 10.64 17.52 24.66
CA ARG A 299 11.02 18.61 25.60
C ARG A 299 11.81 19.76 24.97
N PRO A 300 12.85 19.55 24.12
CA PRO A 300 13.58 20.64 23.47
C PRO A 300 12.68 21.42 22.48
N MET A 301 11.73 20.73 21.83
CA MET A 301 10.80 21.32 20.88
C MET A 301 9.79 22.26 21.57
N VAL A 302 9.25 21.87 22.73
CA VAL A 302 8.40 22.74 23.56
C VAL A 302 9.16 24.02 23.97
N LEU A 303 10.44 23.89 24.34
CA LEU A 303 11.30 25.02 24.67
C LEU A 303 11.67 25.91 23.47
N ALA A 304 11.66 25.40 22.23
CA ALA A 304 11.87 26.20 21.02
C ALA A 304 10.68 27.13 20.72
N GLY A 305 9.52 26.88 21.31
CA GLY A 305 8.37 27.78 21.31
C GLY A 305 7.79 28.00 19.90
N PRO A 306 7.48 29.25 19.49
CA PRO A 306 6.86 29.52 18.19
C PRO A 306 7.62 28.93 16.99
N ARG A 307 8.96 28.81 17.05
CA ARG A 307 9.78 28.23 15.97
C ARG A 307 9.48 26.75 15.70
N ALA A 308 8.93 26.03 16.68
CA ALA A 308 8.53 24.64 16.57
C ALA A 308 7.06 24.44 16.16
N LYS A 309 6.25 25.51 16.08
CA LYS A 309 4.88 25.43 15.55
C LYS A 309 4.89 25.52 14.02
N GLN A 310 5.42 24.46 13.41
CA GLN A 310 5.41 24.27 11.96
C GLN A 310 4.41 23.15 11.64
N VAL A 311 3.64 23.30 10.56
CA VAL A 311 2.74 22.25 10.09
C VAL A 311 3.56 21.19 9.36
N GLN A 312 3.42 19.93 9.74
CA GLN A 312 4.06 18.80 9.06
C GLN A 312 3.00 17.87 8.48
N TRP A 313 3.22 17.40 7.26
CA TRP A 313 2.34 16.46 6.56
C TRP A 313 2.78 15.02 6.79
N THR A 314 1.81 14.13 7.00
CA THR A 314 2.04 12.67 7.02
C THR A 314 2.35 12.14 5.62
N ASN A 315 2.95 10.95 5.57
CA ASN A 315 2.87 10.09 4.39
C ASN A 315 1.39 9.71 4.16
N VAL A 316 1.06 9.21 2.96
CA VAL A 316 -0.30 8.74 2.66
C VAL A 316 -0.65 7.55 3.56
N TYR A 317 -1.85 7.53 4.14
CA TYR A 317 -2.35 6.38 4.88
C TYR A 317 -3.86 6.18 4.65
N GLN A 318 -4.39 5.00 5.02
CA GLN A 318 -5.81 4.68 4.90
C GLN A 318 -6.55 5.14 6.16
N ASP A 319 -7.53 6.03 6.02
CA ASP A 319 -8.34 6.54 7.13
C ASP A 319 -9.14 5.43 7.84
N ALA A 320 -9.01 5.35 9.17
CA ALA A 320 -9.74 4.42 10.03
C ALA A 320 -11.27 4.65 10.04
N LEU A 321 -11.73 5.89 9.79
CA LEU A 321 -13.16 6.20 9.63
C LEU A 321 -13.67 5.94 8.20
N GLY A 322 -12.77 5.63 7.25
CA GLY A 322 -13.09 5.13 5.92
C GLY A 322 -13.31 6.18 4.84
N LEU A 323 -12.66 7.36 4.93
CA LEU A 323 -12.53 8.30 3.79
C LEU A 323 -11.64 7.77 2.65
N GLY A 324 -10.91 6.67 2.87
CA GLY A 324 -9.91 6.14 1.95
C GLY A 324 -8.52 6.72 2.21
N LEU A 325 -7.74 6.95 1.16
CA LEU A 325 -6.38 7.49 1.27
C LEU A 325 -6.41 8.98 1.66
N VAL A 326 -5.72 9.32 2.76
CA VAL A 326 -5.60 10.66 3.33
C VAL A 326 -4.14 11.05 3.58
N ILE A 327 -3.89 12.36 3.67
CA ILE A 327 -2.72 12.94 4.33
C ILE A 327 -3.19 13.94 5.39
N THR A 328 -2.45 14.04 6.50
CA THR A 328 -2.84 14.87 7.64
C THR A 328 -1.85 15.99 7.89
N GLY A 329 -2.36 17.22 7.97
CA GLY A 329 -1.61 18.38 8.43
C GLY A 329 -1.56 18.37 9.96
N THR A 330 -0.38 18.12 10.53
CA THR A 330 -0.15 18.00 11.98
C THR A 330 0.53 19.22 12.57
N MET A 331 0.12 19.64 13.77
CA MET A 331 0.78 20.71 14.54
C MET A 331 0.74 20.41 16.06
N PRO A 332 1.87 20.55 16.79
CA PRO A 332 1.92 20.22 18.22
C PRO A 332 1.31 21.32 19.11
N VAL A 333 0.61 20.89 20.16
CA VAL A 333 0.00 21.76 21.17
C VAL A 333 0.83 21.71 22.46
N PHE A 334 1.42 22.85 22.85
CA PHE A 334 2.29 22.96 24.01
C PHE A 334 1.51 23.36 25.27
N ASN A 335 1.89 22.80 26.43
CA ASN A 335 1.40 23.30 27.71
C ASN A 335 2.13 24.62 28.06
N LEU A 336 1.38 25.71 28.18
CA LEU A 336 1.92 27.05 28.44
C LEU A 336 1.74 27.51 29.90
N THR A 337 1.22 26.67 30.79
CA THR A 337 1.15 27.01 32.22
C THR A 337 2.55 27.13 32.84
N ALA A 338 2.67 28.00 33.83
CA ALA A 338 3.92 28.31 34.52
C ALA A 338 3.81 27.94 36.00
N ASP A 339 4.69 27.06 36.47
CA ASP A 339 4.85 26.78 37.90
C ASP A 339 5.57 27.96 38.58
N THR A 340 5.15 28.27 39.81
CA THR A 340 5.64 29.43 40.58
C THR A 340 7.11 29.35 41.01
N VAL A 341 7.77 28.21 40.82
CA VAL A 341 9.13 27.94 41.34
C VAL A 341 10.22 28.08 40.27
N SER A 342 9.98 27.70 39.01
CA SER A 342 10.72 28.16 37.80
C SER A 342 10.40 27.36 36.52
N SER A 343 10.53 28.06 35.39
CA SER A 343 10.44 27.56 34.00
C SER A 343 9.07 27.03 33.53
N LYS A 344 8.74 27.25 32.26
CA LYS A 344 7.52 26.77 31.60
C LYS A 344 7.46 25.23 31.60
N ASN A 345 6.25 24.68 31.62
CA ASN A 345 6.04 23.25 31.42
C ASN A 345 6.69 22.76 30.10
N GLN A 346 7.37 21.61 30.16
CA GLN A 346 8.18 21.06 29.05
C GLN A 346 7.48 19.93 28.29
N LEU A 347 6.18 19.71 28.54
CA LEU A 347 5.37 18.68 27.92
C LEU A 347 4.37 19.28 26.91
N ILE A 348 3.98 18.45 25.95
CA ILE A 348 2.83 18.73 25.08
C ILE A 348 1.52 18.45 25.82
N LEU A 349 0.44 19.09 25.37
CA LEU A 349 -0.93 18.66 25.67
C LEU A 349 -1.40 17.59 24.67
N GLY A 350 -0.87 17.65 23.45
CA GLY A 350 -1.25 16.76 22.35
C GLY A 350 -0.87 17.34 21.00
N VAL A 351 -1.57 16.90 19.95
CA VAL A 351 -1.37 17.32 18.56
C VAL A 351 -2.72 17.60 17.92
N MET A 352 -2.81 18.66 17.12
CA MET A 352 -3.96 18.91 16.25
C MET A 352 -3.70 18.40 14.83
N GLY A 353 -4.75 17.88 14.21
CA GLY A 353 -4.78 17.31 12.88
C GLY A 353 -5.88 17.89 12.01
N VAL A 354 -5.61 17.98 10.71
CA VAL A 354 -6.64 18.17 9.69
C VAL A 354 -6.35 17.26 8.49
N ASP A 355 -7.34 16.46 8.11
CA ASP A 355 -7.18 15.43 7.07
C ASP A 355 -7.61 15.94 5.69
N ILE A 356 -6.78 15.69 4.69
CA ILE A 356 -7.07 15.94 3.28
C ILE A 356 -7.09 14.58 2.57
N ALA A 357 -8.25 14.20 2.03
CA ALA A 357 -8.36 13.02 1.18
C ALA A 357 -7.63 13.24 -0.16
N ILE A 358 -6.89 12.23 -0.63
CA ILE A 358 -6.18 12.29 -1.92
C ILE A 358 -7.13 12.56 -3.09
N ASN A 359 -8.41 12.18 -2.96
CA ASN A 359 -9.45 12.48 -3.95
C ASN A 359 -9.75 13.98 -4.07
N GLU A 360 -9.59 14.79 -3.02
CA GLU A 360 -9.68 16.26 -3.13
C GLU A 360 -8.50 16.84 -3.91
N ILE A 361 -7.31 16.28 -3.72
CA ILE A 361 -6.11 16.69 -4.47
C ILE A 361 -6.29 16.34 -5.96
N LYS A 362 -6.77 15.11 -6.26
CA LYS A 362 -7.15 14.68 -7.62
C LYS A 362 -8.14 15.64 -8.29
N ARG A 363 -9.16 16.13 -7.57
CA ARG A 363 -10.12 17.14 -8.06
C ARG A 363 -9.47 18.50 -8.40
N LYS A 364 -8.33 18.85 -7.78
CA LYS A 364 -7.56 20.08 -8.13
C LYS A 364 -6.57 19.87 -9.29
N THR A 365 -6.28 18.62 -9.67
CA THR A 365 -5.33 18.26 -10.75
C THR A 365 -6.04 17.56 -11.92
N PRO A 366 -6.85 18.26 -12.73
CA PRO A 366 -7.66 17.65 -13.79
C PRO A 366 -6.80 17.09 -14.95
N THR A 367 -6.64 15.77 -14.97
CA THR A 367 -5.91 15.03 -16.02
C THR A 367 -6.53 15.18 -17.40
N TYR A 368 -7.84 15.42 -17.51
CA TYR A 368 -8.54 15.63 -18.79
C TYR A 368 -7.96 16.79 -19.64
N ARG A 369 -7.14 17.69 -19.06
CA ARG A 369 -6.48 18.78 -19.78
C ARG A 369 -5.09 18.42 -20.34
N LEU A 370 -4.59 17.22 -20.04
CA LEU A 370 -3.27 16.72 -20.43
C LEU A 370 -3.34 15.65 -21.54
N GLY A 371 -4.54 15.14 -21.85
CA GLY A 371 -4.77 13.96 -22.69
C GLY A 371 -4.57 12.65 -21.92
N ALA A 372 -5.04 11.53 -22.48
CA ALA A 372 -5.13 10.25 -21.77
C ALA A 372 -3.82 9.71 -21.19
N ASN A 373 -2.70 9.99 -21.84
CA ASN A 373 -1.37 9.51 -21.42
C ASN A 373 -0.65 10.53 -20.50
N GLY A 374 -1.25 11.71 -20.29
CA GLY A 374 -0.74 12.77 -19.42
C GLY A 374 -1.35 12.70 -18.01
N TYR A 375 -0.53 12.41 -17.02
CA TYR A 375 -0.91 12.38 -15.61
C TYR A 375 -0.12 13.39 -14.76
N THR A 376 -0.70 13.79 -13.63
CA THR A 376 0.00 14.53 -12.59
C THR A 376 0.44 13.59 -11.49
N PHE A 377 1.72 13.58 -11.15
CA PHE A 377 2.23 12.93 -9.94
C PHE A 377 2.70 13.97 -8.91
N ALA A 378 2.74 13.57 -7.63
CA ALA A 378 3.32 14.38 -6.55
C ALA A 378 4.18 13.48 -5.65
N ILE A 379 5.36 13.95 -5.27
CA ILE A 379 6.35 13.20 -4.47
C ILE A 379 6.78 13.99 -3.23
N ASP A 380 7.14 13.27 -2.16
CA ASP A 380 7.69 13.83 -0.93
C ASP A 380 9.25 13.99 -1.01
N PRO A 381 9.90 14.62 -0.02
CA PRO A 381 11.36 14.74 0.07
C PRO A 381 12.14 13.41 0.13
N ASN A 382 11.48 12.29 0.47
CA ASN A 382 12.04 10.94 0.44
C ASN A 382 11.79 10.21 -0.90
N GLY A 383 11.00 10.79 -1.81
CA GLY A 383 10.64 10.17 -3.08
C GLY A 383 9.44 9.24 -3.04
N TYR A 384 8.72 9.17 -1.92
CA TYR A 384 7.43 8.48 -1.83
C TYR A 384 6.34 9.28 -2.56
N VAL A 385 5.41 8.57 -3.19
CA VAL A 385 4.40 9.19 -4.05
C VAL A 385 3.14 9.53 -3.26
N LEU A 386 2.80 10.82 -3.21
CA LEU A 386 1.58 11.35 -2.59
C LEU A 386 0.38 11.29 -3.55
N LEU A 387 0.65 11.31 -4.86
CA LEU A 387 -0.35 11.20 -5.92
C LEU A 387 0.22 10.46 -7.12
N HIS A 388 -0.40 9.35 -7.52
CA HIS A 388 -0.09 8.60 -8.74
C HIS A 388 -1.35 7.93 -9.31
N PRO A 389 -1.40 7.59 -10.61
CA PRO A 389 -2.38 6.64 -11.15
C PRO A 389 -2.28 5.26 -10.49
N ASN A 390 -1.06 4.74 -10.29
CA ASN A 390 -0.83 3.40 -9.75
C ASN A 390 -0.95 3.31 -8.21
N LEU A 391 -1.15 4.42 -7.50
CA LEU A 391 -1.29 4.45 -6.04
C LEU A 391 -2.70 3.99 -5.63
N ARG A 392 -2.79 2.74 -5.17
CA ARG A 392 -4.04 2.02 -4.85
C ARG A 392 -4.31 2.00 -3.33
N PRO A 393 -5.57 1.90 -2.89
CA PRO A 393 -5.94 1.78 -1.47
C PRO A 393 -5.84 0.33 -0.92
N LYS A 394 -5.17 -0.60 -1.61
CA LYS A 394 -5.14 -2.04 -1.31
C LYS A 394 -4.23 -2.40 -0.11
N ILE A 395 -4.52 -1.89 1.09
CA ILE A 395 -3.84 -2.31 2.32
C ILE A 395 -4.87 -2.80 3.35
N ILE A 396 -4.74 -4.07 3.74
CA ILE A 396 -5.61 -4.74 4.74
C ILE A 396 -5.28 -4.29 6.18
N ASN A 397 -4.06 -3.77 6.40
CA ASN A 397 -3.57 -3.30 7.69
C ASN A 397 -3.60 -1.76 7.81
N PHE A 398 -4.65 -1.21 8.45
CA PHE A 398 -4.81 0.24 8.70
C PHE A 398 -3.70 0.91 9.54
N ARG A 399 -2.74 0.16 10.10
CA ARG A 399 -1.67 0.69 10.96
C ARG A 399 -0.42 1.15 10.21
N GLU A 400 -0.19 0.68 9.00
CA GLU A 400 1.03 0.95 8.23
C GLU A 400 0.78 1.99 7.13
N PRO A 401 1.69 2.96 6.91
CA PRO A 401 1.51 3.98 5.88
C PRO A 401 1.74 3.41 4.47
N VAL A 402 1.08 4.01 3.48
CA VAL A 402 1.16 3.62 2.06
C VAL A 402 2.40 4.26 1.43
N THR A 403 3.58 3.67 1.66
CA THR A 403 4.88 4.23 1.25
C THR A 403 5.44 3.59 -0.02
N LEU A 404 4.81 3.85 -1.16
CA LEU A 404 5.31 3.50 -2.50
C LEU A 404 6.31 4.56 -2.99
N ASP A 405 7.51 4.19 -3.43
CA ASP A 405 8.49 5.13 -4.02
C ASP A 405 8.14 5.40 -5.49
N PHE A 406 8.48 6.58 -6.01
CA PHE A 406 8.32 6.93 -7.43
C PHE A 406 8.99 5.94 -8.39
N LEU A 407 10.13 5.37 -8.00
CA LEU A 407 10.85 4.37 -8.81
C LEU A 407 10.29 2.95 -8.68
N ASP A 408 9.29 2.76 -7.81
CA ASP A 408 8.52 1.51 -7.66
C ASP A 408 7.13 1.65 -8.29
N ALA A 409 6.57 2.87 -8.29
CA ALA A 409 5.30 3.20 -8.93
C ALA A 409 5.36 3.23 -10.47
N GLU A 410 6.56 3.30 -11.05
CA GLU A 410 6.83 3.29 -12.48
C GLU A 410 8.06 2.43 -12.81
N LEU A 411 8.12 1.89 -14.04
CA LEU A 411 9.32 1.20 -14.54
C LEU A 411 10.56 2.09 -14.41
N GLU A 412 11.56 1.62 -13.67
CA GLU A 412 12.79 2.35 -13.34
C GLU A 412 13.66 2.62 -14.59
N ASP A 413 14.27 3.81 -14.60
CA ASP A 413 15.24 4.29 -15.57
C ASP A 413 16.14 5.36 -14.92
N SER A 414 17.41 5.35 -15.29
CA SER A 414 18.42 6.39 -15.02
C SER A 414 17.91 7.83 -15.16
N ASN A 415 17.16 8.14 -16.22
CA ASN A 415 16.65 9.51 -16.44
C ASN A 415 15.57 9.86 -15.41
N LYS A 416 14.72 8.89 -15.01
CA LYS A 416 13.71 9.08 -13.96
C LYS A 416 14.36 9.26 -12.58
N GLU A 417 15.45 8.56 -12.32
CA GLU A 417 16.24 8.70 -11.09
C GLU A 417 16.88 10.10 -11.01
N GLU A 418 17.28 10.69 -12.15
CA GLU A 418 17.72 12.08 -12.22
C GLU A 418 16.56 13.10 -12.12
N VAL A 419 15.40 12.83 -12.72
CA VAL A 419 14.18 13.65 -12.57
C VAL A 419 13.71 13.68 -11.12
N LYS A 420 13.75 12.55 -10.41
CA LYS A 420 13.51 12.46 -8.96
C LYS A 420 14.46 13.38 -8.18
N LYS A 421 15.76 13.35 -8.51
CA LYS A 421 16.79 14.23 -7.91
C LYS A 421 16.59 15.72 -8.25
N LYS A 422 16.04 16.05 -9.42
CA LYS A 422 15.84 17.44 -9.91
C LYS A 422 14.51 18.07 -9.49
N ASN A 423 13.42 17.30 -9.35
CA ASN A 423 12.08 17.84 -9.09
C ASN A 423 11.95 18.57 -7.73
N TYR A 424 12.86 18.32 -6.79
CA TYR A 424 12.98 19.10 -5.54
C TYR A 424 13.24 20.62 -5.72
N LEU A 425 13.42 21.10 -6.96
CA LEU A 425 13.60 22.52 -7.30
C LEU A 425 12.38 23.18 -7.99
N PHE A 426 11.35 22.44 -8.42
CA PHE A 426 10.28 23.01 -9.26
C PHE A 426 8.98 23.31 -8.51
N LYS A 427 8.72 24.63 -8.36
CA LYS A 427 7.43 25.30 -8.06
C LYS A 427 6.49 24.64 -7.04
N SER A 428 6.51 25.18 -5.82
CA SER A 428 5.36 25.09 -4.90
C SER A 428 4.08 25.61 -5.58
N ILE A 429 3.00 24.82 -5.50
CA ILE A 429 1.74 25.09 -6.20
C ILE A 429 0.78 25.90 -5.32
N ILE A 430 0.28 27.02 -5.85
CA ILE A 430 -0.81 27.82 -5.28
C ILE A 430 -1.87 27.97 -6.39
N ILE A 431 -3.13 27.60 -6.11
CA ILE A 431 -4.22 27.57 -7.11
C ILE A 431 -5.43 28.35 -6.61
N THR A 432 -6.02 29.16 -7.49
CA THR A 432 -7.34 29.78 -7.31
C THR A 432 -7.95 30.04 -8.70
N ILE A 433 -9.21 29.64 -8.96
CA ILE A 433 -9.81 29.61 -10.31
C ILE A 433 -11.30 30.04 -10.27
N ARG A 434 -11.81 30.69 -11.34
CA ARG A 434 -13.25 30.98 -11.56
C ARG A 434 -13.69 30.97 -13.04
N GLN A 435 -14.64 30.06 -13.36
CA GLN A 435 -15.97 30.32 -13.98
C GLN A 435 -16.12 30.59 -15.52
N ILE A 436 -17.35 30.28 -16.05
CA ILE A 436 -18.00 30.66 -17.36
C ILE A 436 -17.68 29.74 -18.60
N ARG A 437 -18.54 29.45 -19.62
CA ARG A 437 -20.02 29.20 -19.82
C ARG A 437 -20.34 28.80 -21.31
N GLN A 438 -21.46 28.14 -21.71
CA GLN A 438 -21.95 28.15 -23.14
C GLN A 438 -22.70 26.95 -23.83
N ARG A 439 -23.30 25.92 -23.17
CA ARG A 439 -24.46 25.07 -23.64
C ARG A 439 -24.43 24.09 -24.87
N VAL A 440 -25.11 22.91 -24.77
CA VAL A 440 -26.14 22.22 -25.68
C VAL A 440 -26.30 20.68 -25.33
N ASN A 441 -27.22 19.89 -25.93
CA ASN A 441 -27.63 18.47 -25.62
C ASN A 441 -28.24 17.81 -26.92
N VAL A 442 -28.57 16.50 -27.17
CA VAL A 442 -28.72 15.19 -26.46
C VAL A 442 -28.47 14.02 -27.47
N PHE A 443 -27.97 12.82 -27.09
CA PHE A 443 -28.07 11.56 -27.92
C PHE A 443 -28.14 10.23 -27.11
N LYS A 444 -28.69 9.16 -27.73
CA LYS A 444 -28.88 7.79 -27.16
C LYS A 444 -27.99 6.71 -27.82
N CYS A 445 -27.82 5.58 -27.12
CA CYS A 445 -26.83 4.52 -27.39
C CYS A 445 -25.40 5.08 -27.39
N LEU A 446 -25.06 5.79 -26.32
CA LEU A 446 -23.79 6.49 -26.12
C LEU A 446 -23.19 5.96 -24.82
N VAL A 447 -21.97 5.41 -24.84
CA VAL A 447 -21.26 5.15 -23.58
C VAL A 447 -20.69 6.49 -23.14
N LEU A 448 -21.23 7.02 -22.04
CA LEU A 448 -20.94 8.35 -21.52
C LEU A 448 -20.19 8.23 -20.21
N PHE A 449 -18.96 8.72 -20.16
CA PHE A 449 -18.07 8.45 -19.04
C PHE A 449 -18.42 9.23 -17.75
N LEU A 450 -18.23 8.57 -16.60
CA LEU A 450 -18.39 9.01 -15.20
C LEU A 450 -17.45 10.14 -14.76
N ARG A 451 -17.67 11.37 -15.29
CA ARG A 451 -17.07 12.60 -14.74
C ARG A 451 -18.08 13.39 -13.92
N GLU A 452 -17.60 14.14 -12.93
CA GLU A 452 -18.35 15.22 -12.29
C GLU A 452 -18.50 16.40 -13.27
N TYR A 453 -19.30 16.24 -14.33
CA TYR A 453 -19.65 17.33 -15.26
C TYR A 453 -20.34 18.48 -14.53
N CYS A 454 -21.10 18.14 -13.48
CA CYS A 454 -21.78 19.05 -12.58
C CYS A 454 -21.69 18.52 -11.14
N ASN A 455 -21.67 19.43 -10.15
CA ASN A 455 -21.60 19.09 -8.72
C ASN A 455 -22.82 18.29 -8.23
N ASP A 456 -23.98 18.46 -8.88
CA ASP A 456 -25.26 17.85 -8.51
C ASP A 456 -25.57 16.57 -9.33
N LEU A 457 -24.55 15.97 -9.95
CA LEU A 457 -24.68 14.74 -10.74
C LEU A 457 -24.29 13.51 -9.90
N GLU A 458 -25.26 12.63 -9.64
CA GLU A 458 -25.02 11.37 -8.95
C GLU A 458 -24.26 10.39 -9.85
N LEU A 459 -23.04 10.03 -9.43
CA LEU A 459 -22.19 9.01 -10.08
C LEU A 459 -22.74 7.62 -9.73
N SER A 460 -23.09 6.80 -10.73
CA SER A 460 -23.45 5.39 -10.57
C SER A 460 -22.53 4.51 -11.41
N ASN A 461 -22.08 3.38 -10.85
CA ASN A 461 -21.28 2.39 -11.56
C ASN A 461 -22.03 1.77 -12.76
N ASN A 462 -23.36 1.91 -12.83
CA ASN A 462 -24.14 1.51 -13.99
C ASN A 462 -24.20 2.65 -15.02
N ASN A 463 -23.44 2.51 -16.11
CA ASN A 463 -23.40 3.49 -17.22
C ASN A 463 -24.78 3.87 -17.78
N THR A 464 -25.76 2.96 -17.76
CA THR A 464 -27.11 3.23 -18.28
C THR A 464 -27.88 4.16 -17.34
N GLU A 465 -27.80 3.91 -16.03
CA GLU A 465 -28.38 4.78 -15.00
C GLU A 465 -27.69 6.14 -14.97
N PHE A 466 -26.35 6.16 -15.03
CA PHE A 466 -25.57 7.39 -15.09
C PHE A 466 -25.91 8.24 -16.33
N LEU A 467 -26.04 7.62 -17.52
CA LEU A 467 -26.49 8.31 -18.73
C LEU A 467 -27.90 8.89 -18.58
N LEU A 468 -28.83 8.15 -17.97
CA LEU A 468 -30.19 8.65 -17.71
C LEU A 468 -30.19 9.82 -16.72
N ASN A 469 -29.42 9.74 -15.64
CA ASN A 469 -29.25 10.81 -14.67
C ASN A 469 -28.61 12.05 -15.31
N PHE A 470 -27.59 11.87 -16.15
CA PHE A 470 -26.96 12.96 -16.92
C PHE A 470 -27.93 13.62 -17.90
N ILE A 471 -28.69 12.86 -18.69
CA ILE A 471 -29.69 13.41 -19.62
C ILE A 471 -30.78 14.15 -18.83
N ALA A 472 -31.32 13.56 -17.76
CA ALA A 472 -32.35 14.17 -16.93
C ALA A 472 -31.83 15.43 -16.18
N LEU A 473 -30.54 15.50 -15.86
CA LEU A 473 -29.91 16.70 -15.33
C LEU A 473 -29.81 17.77 -16.44
N MET A 474 -29.36 17.41 -17.64
CA MET A 474 -29.17 18.31 -18.78
C MET A 474 -30.49 18.79 -19.44
N GLU A 475 -31.62 18.14 -19.16
CA GLU A 475 -32.96 18.63 -19.48
C GLU A 475 -33.45 19.70 -18.48
N LYS A 476 -33.06 19.59 -17.20
CA LYS A 476 -33.46 20.51 -16.11
C LYS A 476 -32.51 21.70 -15.96
N VAL A 477 -31.22 21.46 -16.11
CA VAL A 477 -30.12 22.38 -15.88
C VAL A 477 -29.49 22.68 -17.22
N THR A 478 -29.56 23.95 -17.64
CA THR A 478 -28.84 24.36 -18.85
C THR A 478 -27.34 24.07 -18.68
N PRO A 479 -26.63 23.52 -19.68
CA PRO A 479 -25.15 23.34 -19.72
C PRO A 479 -24.32 24.65 -19.71
N ASP A 480 -24.83 25.63 -18.97
CA ASP A 480 -24.35 26.96 -18.64
C ASP A 480 -24.29 27.19 -17.13
N SER A 481 -24.66 26.20 -16.31
CA SER A 481 -24.78 26.43 -14.88
C SER A 481 -23.41 26.69 -14.24
N LYS A 482 -23.40 27.53 -13.20
CA LYS A 482 -22.24 27.68 -12.31
C LYS A 482 -21.97 26.42 -11.48
N GLN A 483 -22.87 25.43 -11.54
CA GLN A 483 -22.73 24.08 -10.98
C GLN A 483 -21.91 23.13 -11.86
N CYS A 484 -21.54 23.50 -13.11
CA CYS A 484 -20.97 22.58 -14.10
C CYS A 484 -19.65 23.09 -14.73
N ASP A 485 -18.76 22.17 -15.14
CA ASP A 485 -17.58 22.49 -15.95
C ASP A 485 -17.96 22.55 -17.44
N ASN A 486 -18.13 23.78 -17.91
CA ASN A 486 -18.56 24.10 -19.26
C ASN A 486 -17.59 23.57 -20.33
N LEU A 487 -16.27 23.58 -20.08
CA LEU A 487 -15.28 23.13 -21.07
C LEU A 487 -15.38 21.63 -21.32
N LEU A 488 -15.46 20.85 -20.23
CA LEU A 488 -15.63 19.40 -20.28
C LEU A 488 -16.92 19.02 -21.02
N LEU A 489 -18.00 19.73 -20.68
CA LEU A 489 -19.33 19.52 -21.23
C LEU A 489 -19.40 19.92 -22.71
N HIS A 490 -18.75 21.01 -23.12
CA HIS A 490 -18.64 21.44 -24.52
C HIS A 490 -17.90 20.44 -25.41
N ASN A 491 -16.75 19.94 -24.97
CA ASN A 491 -15.97 18.96 -25.72
C ASN A 491 -16.79 17.70 -25.95
N LEU A 492 -17.43 17.19 -24.89
CA LEU A 492 -18.37 16.08 -24.93
C LEU A 492 -19.48 16.30 -25.99
N ILE A 493 -20.17 17.44 -25.95
CA ILE A 493 -21.27 17.75 -26.89
C ILE A 493 -20.75 17.75 -28.35
N LEU A 494 -19.60 18.38 -28.59
CA LEU A 494 -18.96 18.44 -29.91
C LEU A 494 -18.62 17.03 -30.43
N ASP A 495 -18.01 16.19 -29.59
CA ASP A 495 -17.62 14.83 -29.94
C ASP A 495 -18.83 13.95 -30.28
N THR A 496 -19.94 14.04 -29.52
CA THR A 496 -21.19 13.33 -29.90
C THR A 496 -21.71 13.76 -31.26
N GLY A 497 -21.59 15.05 -31.61
CA GLY A 497 -21.98 15.60 -32.91
C GLY A 497 -21.09 15.12 -34.06
N ILE A 498 -19.79 14.93 -33.82
CA ILE A 498 -18.83 14.40 -34.79
C ILE A 498 -19.07 12.90 -35.01
N ILE A 499 -19.12 12.12 -33.93
CA ILE A 499 -19.37 10.66 -33.99
C ILE A 499 -20.69 10.36 -34.69
N ARG A 500 -21.77 11.11 -34.39
CA ARG A 500 -23.06 10.92 -35.07
C ARG A 500 -22.94 11.07 -36.60
N GLN A 501 -22.19 12.06 -37.09
CA GLN A 501 -21.97 12.23 -38.52
C GLN A 501 -21.15 11.08 -39.14
N LEU A 502 -20.20 10.51 -38.40
CA LEU A 502 -19.47 9.31 -38.82
C LEU A 502 -20.41 8.10 -38.97
N VAL A 503 -21.27 7.85 -37.97
CA VAL A 503 -22.29 6.78 -38.03
C VAL A 503 -23.24 6.99 -39.21
N GLU A 504 -23.79 8.20 -39.37
CA GLU A 504 -24.81 8.51 -40.37
C GLU A 504 -24.29 8.50 -41.82
N LYS A 505 -23.07 8.99 -42.06
CA LYS A 505 -22.53 9.15 -43.42
C LYS A 505 -21.67 7.97 -43.87
N VAL A 506 -20.98 7.29 -42.95
CA VAL A 506 -19.99 6.25 -43.28
C VAL A 506 -20.50 4.87 -42.88
N TRP A 507 -20.71 4.61 -41.59
CA TRP A 507 -20.97 3.25 -41.10
C TRP A 507 -22.31 2.67 -41.57
N LYS A 508 -23.38 3.47 -41.61
CA LYS A 508 -24.69 3.02 -42.17
C LYS A 508 -24.64 2.62 -43.65
N ASN A 509 -23.65 3.10 -44.41
CA ASN A 509 -23.52 2.87 -45.85
C ASN A 509 -22.51 1.75 -46.18
N LYS A 510 -22.15 0.93 -45.18
CA LYS A 510 -21.22 -0.20 -45.31
C LYS A 510 -21.83 -1.45 -44.68
N ASP A 511 -21.89 -2.54 -45.44
CA ASP A 511 -22.02 -3.87 -44.83
C ASP A 511 -20.69 -4.23 -44.16
N LEU A 512 -20.76 -4.71 -42.92
CA LEU A 512 -19.61 -5.12 -42.12
C LEU A 512 -19.24 -6.58 -42.36
N ASN A 513 -20.24 -7.42 -42.68
CA ASN A 513 -20.07 -8.85 -42.87
C ASN A 513 -19.15 -9.15 -44.07
N THR A 514 -19.36 -8.44 -45.18
CA THR A 514 -18.49 -8.50 -46.39
C THR A 514 -17.00 -8.25 -46.08
N TYR A 515 -16.67 -7.48 -45.04
CA TYR A 515 -15.28 -7.23 -44.63
C TYR A 515 -14.78 -8.22 -43.55
N GLY A 516 -15.65 -8.98 -42.90
CA GLY A 516 -15.33 -9.79 -41.73
C GLY A 516 -15.14 -8.95 -40.46
N PHE A 517 -16.03 -7.99 -40.22
CA PHE A 517 -16.05 -7.16 -39.02
C PHE A 517 -17.30 -7.46 -38.17
N LEU A 518 -17.11 -7.85 -36.91
CA LEU A 518 -18.19 -8.02 -35.93
C LEU A 518 -18.72 -6.67 -35.46
N ALA A 519 -17.83 -5.69 -35.29
CA ALA A 519 -18.15 -4.34 -34.84
C ALA A 519 -17.17 -3.29 -35.38
N VAL A 520 -17.61 -2.03 -35.39
CA VAL A 520 -16.77 -0.85 -35.58
C VAL A 520 -17.01 0.13 -34.43
N PHE A 521 -15.98 0.85 -34.00
CA PHE A 521 -16.08 1.77 -32.88
C PHE A 521 -15.25 3.05 -33.04
N ALA A 522 -15.63 4.07 -32.28
CA ALA A 522 -14.91 5.32 -32.12
C ALA A 522 -14.96 5.76 -30.65
N ALA A 523 -13.80 6.03 -30.08
CA ALA A 523 -13.60 6.56 -28.74
C ALA A 523 -12.96 7.95 -28.82
N THR A 524 -13.35 8.87 -27.94
CA THR A 524 -13.04 10.31 -28.03
C THR A 524 -12.60 10.93 -26.70
N ASP A 525 -11.79 11.99 -26.78
CA ASP A 525 -11.19 12.68 -25.64
C ASP A 525 -12.25 13.24 -24.65
N GLY A 526 -13.41 13.65 -25.17
CA GLY A 526 -14.58 14.06 -24.38
C GLY A 526 -15.21 12.98 -23.50
N GLY A 527 -14.71 11.73 -23.51
CA GLY A 527 -15.21 10.65 -22.66
C GLY A 527 -16.41 9.92 -23.26
N VAL A 528 -16.43 9.77 -24.58
CA VAL A 528 -17.48 9.03 -25.32
C VAL A 528 -16.88 7.92 -26.14
N THR A 529 -17.47 6.73 -25.99
CA THR A 529 -17.28 5.58 -26.88
C THR A 529 -18.59 5.25 -27.57
N ARG A 530 -18.54 5.04 -28.89
CA ARG A 530 -19.66 4.54 -29.69
C ARG A 530 -19.26 3.30 -30.47
N VAL A 531 -20.03 2.23 -30.25
CA VAL A 531 -19.96 0.98 -31.02
C VAL A 531 -21.12 0.92 -32.04
N PHE A 532 -20.90 0.22 -33.14
CA PHE A 532 -21.88 -0.08 -34.17
C PHE A 532 -21.59 -1.48 -34.77
N PRO A 533 -22.61 -2.33 -35.03
CA PRO A 533 -24.04 -2.11 -34.84
C PRO A 533 -24.43 -2.14 -33.35
N ASN A 534 -25.65 -1.69 -33.02
CA ASN A 534 -26.10 -1.62 -31.62
C ASN A 534 -26.05 -2.99 -30.90
N LYS A 535 -26.29 -4.11 -31.59
CA LYS A 535 -26.16 -5.46 -30.99
C LYS A 535 -24.75 -5.70 -30.41
N ALA A 536 -23.72 -5.20 -31.07
CA ALA A 536 -22.33 -5.33 -30.62
C ALA A 536 -21.95 -4.37 -29.48
N SER A 537 -22.87 -3.51 -29.01
CA SER A 537 -22.69 -2.76 -27.75
C SER A 537 -23.18 -3.51 -26.51
N GLU A 538 -23.88 -4.64 -26.69
CA GLU A 538 -24.30 -5.51 -25.59
C GLU A 538 -23.17 -6.49 -25.19
N THR A 539 -22.31 -6.86 -26.14
CA THR A 539 -21.11 -7.70 -25.95
C THR A 539 -19.80 -6.88 -25.97
N TRP A 540 -19.86 -5.67 -25.40
CA TRP A 540 -18.71 -4.75 -25.31
C TRP A 540 -18.23 -4.62 -23.86
N GLU A 541 -17.13 -5.30 -23.55
CA GLU A 541 -16.60 -5.46 -22.18
C GLU A 541 -15.48 -4.47 -21.82
N GLU A 542 -14.92 -3.76 -22.81
CA GLU A 542 -13.86 -2.77 -22.58
C GLU A 542 -14.36 -1.54 -21.81
N ASP A 543 -13.49 -0.97 -20.98
CA ASP A 543 -13.81 0.09 -20.02
C ASP A 543 -14.56 1.30 -20.66
N PRO A 544 -15.65 1.79 -20.04
CA PRO A 544 -16.41 2.94 -20.52
C PRO A 544 -15.62 4.26 -20.52
N GLU A 545 -14.52 4.38 -19.76
CA GLU A 545 -13.59 5.51 -19.88
C GLU A 545 -12.52 5.24 -20.95
N PRO A 546 -12.49 6.02 -22.06
CA PRO A 546 -11.39 5.94 -23.02
C PRO A 546 -10.02 6.16 -22.37
N PHE A 547 -9.94 7.03 -21.35
CA PHE A 547 -8.71 7.30 -20.60
C PHE A 547 -8.26 6.13 -19.71
N ASN A 548 -9.12 5.18 -19.35
CA ASN A 548 -8.72 3.98 -18.62
C ASN A 548 -8.46 2.77 -19.54
N ALA A 549 -9.17 2.70 -20.67
CA ALA A 549 -9.05 1.61 -21.63
C ALA A 549 -7.64 1.47 -22.27
N SER A 550 -7.13 0.24 -22.29
CA SER A 550 -5.78 -0.10 -22.78
C SER A 550 -5.56 0.26 -24.26
N TYR A 551 -6.51 -0.11 -25.13
CA TYR A 551 -6.44 0.13 -26.58
C TYR A 551 -6.30 1.62 -26.92
N TYR A 552 -6.91 2.50 -26.12
CA TYR A 552 -6.94 3.94 -26.35
C TYR A 552 -5.55 4.55 -26.07
N ARG A 553 -4.98 4.27 -24.89
CA ARG A 553 -3.62 4.71 -24.53
C ARG A 553 -2.58 4.18 -25.52
N ARG A 554 -2.59 2.86 -25.80
CA ARG A 554 -1.65 2.20 -26.74
C ARG A 554 -1.75 2.79 -28.16
N SER A 555 -2.95 3.12 -28.64
CA SER A 555 -3.16 3.79 -29.94
C SER A 555 -2.63 5.23 -29.98
N LEU A 556 -2.68 5.95 -28.86
CA LEU A 556 -2.21 7.33 -28.77
C LEU A 556 -0.68 7.45 -28.74
N ASP A 557 0.03 6.51 -28.10
CA ASP A 557 1.50 6.48 -28.11
C ASP A 557 2.05 6.03 -29.47
N ASN A 558 1.47 4.97 -30.05
CA ASN A 558 2.00 4.34 -31.25
C ASN A 558 1.62 5.04 -32.56
N LYS A 559 2.16 4.53 -33.67
CA LYS A 559 1.78 4.89 -35.05
C LYS A 559 1.47 3.63 -35.84
N GLY A 560 0.38 3.66 -36.62
CA GLY A 560 -0.14 2.49 -37.33
C GLY A 560 -1.34 1.86 -36.62
N TYR A 561 -1.54 0.56 -36.82
CA TYR A 561 -2.66 -0.21 -36.27
C TYR A 561 -2.20 -1.12 -35.12
N ILE A 562 -2.88 -1.03 -33.98
CA ILE A 562 -2.63 -1.86 -32.80
C ILE A 562 -3.69 -2.96 -32.74
N PHE A 563 -3.22 -4.20 -32.83
CA PHE A 563 -3.99 -5.42 -32.69
C PHE A 563 -3.91 -5.91 -31.24
N ARG A 564 -5.04 -6.39 -30.71
CA ARG A 564 -5.19 -7.02 -29.39
C ARG A 564 -6.18 -8.19 -29.54
N ALA A 565 -5.81 -9.35 -29.02
CA ALA A 565 -6.78 -10.40 -28.69
C ALA A 565 -7.09 -10.32 -27.19
N ASP A 566 -8.24 -10.84 -26.79
CA ASP A 566 -8.66 -10.98 -25.40
C ASP A 566 -8.77 -12.48 -25.07
N GLU A 567 -8.43 -12.83 -23.83
CA GLU A 567 -8.45 -14.20 -23.33
C GLU A 567 -9.90 -14.66 -23.06
N LEU A 568 -10.27 -15.87 -23.51
CA LEU A 568 -11.64 -16.37 -23.37
C LEU A 568 -11.89 -17.05 -22.02
N LEU A 569 -12.61 -16.36 -21.14
CA LEU A 569 -13.17 -16.93 -19.91
C LEU A 569 -14.28 -17.97 -20.16
N ASN A 570 -14.94 -17.96 -21.33
CA ASN A 570 -15.99 -18.92 -21.71
C ASN A 570 -15.97 -19.21 -23.23
N PRO A 571 -15.33 -20.30 -23.70
CA PRO A 571 -15.18 -20.59 -25.13
C PRO A 571 -16.44 -21.15 -25.83
N GLU A 572 -17.53 -21.44 -25.11
CA GLU A 572 -18.70 -22.14 -25.68
C GLU A 572 -19.78 -21.25 -26.32
N ASN A 573 -19.82 -19.94 -26.02
CA ASN A 573 -20.94 -19.08 -26.43
C ASN A 573 -20.58 -17.84 -27.29
N ASP A 574 -19.36 -17.32 -27.19
CA ASP A 574 -18.97 -16.06 -27.83
C ASP A 574 -18.03 -16.25 -29.02
N THR A 575 -18.18 -15.36 -30.01
CA THR A 575 -17.32 -15.36 -31.21
C THR A 575 -16.02 -14.62 -30.92
N ILE A 576 -14.89 -15.32 -31.06
CA ILE A 576 -13.56 -14.76 -30.81
C ILE A 576 -13.33 -13.55 -31.72
N GLY A 577 -13.17 -12.38 -31.12
CA GLY A 577 -13.15 -11.12 -31.85
C GLY A 577 -11.91 -10.28 -31.55
N ILE A 578 -11.00 -10.19 -32.51
CA ILE A 578 -9.73 -9.47 -32.36
C ILE A 578 -9.98 -7.96 -32.49
N LEU A 579 -9.55 -7.19 -31.50
CA LEU A 579 -9.67 -5.74 -31.49
C LEU A 579 -8.52 -5.11 -32.27
N VAL A 580 -8.85 -4.23 -33.22
CA VAL A 580 -7.86 -3.42 -33.97
C VAL A 580 -8.19 -1.95 -33.80
N SER A 581 -7.19 -1.16 -33.40
CA SER A 581 -7.36 0.24 -33.02
C SER A 581 -6.26 1.13 -33.62
N THR A 582 -6.58 2.40 -33.89
CA THR A 582 -5.62 3.40 -34.36
C THR A 582 -6.06 4.82 -33.99
N ALA A 583 -5.10 5.70 -33.67
CA ALA A 583 -5.38 7.09 -33.35
C ALA A 583 -5.56 7.94 -34.63
N VAL A 584 -6.61 8.75 -34.64
CA VAL A 584 -6.91 9.71 -35.70
C VAL A 584 -5.94 10.89 -35.58
N GLU A 585 -4.88 10.94 -36.38
CA GLU A 585 -3.93 12.07 -36.40
C GLU A 585 -4.37 13.13 -37.44
N ILE A 586 -4.60 14.37 -36.98
CA ILE A 586 -4.96 15.51 -37.85
C ILE A 586 -3.98 16.67 -37.65
N THR A 587 -3.77 17.46 -38.71
CA THR A 587 -2.90 18.65 -38.69
C THR A 587 -3.72 19.93 -38.77
N VAL A 588 -3.61 20.79 -37.76
CA VAL A 588 -4.33 22.07 -37.67
C VAL A 588 -3.33 23.18 -37.34
N GLY A 589 -3.21 24.19 -38.21
CA GLY A 589 -2.30 25.32 -37.99
C GLY A 589 -0.83 24.93 -37.83
N GLY A 590 -0.38 23.86 -38.49
CA GLY A 590 0.99 23.33 -38.37
C GLY A 590 1.26 22.47 -37.13
N LYS A 591 0.24 22.17 -36.31
CA LYS A 591 0.34 21.26 -35.16
C LYS A 591 -0.39 19.95 -35.44
N THR A 592 0.21 18.82 -35.11
CA THR A 592 -0.47 17.51 -35.06
C THR A 592 -1.24 17.38 -33.75
N ILE A 593 -2.46 16.84 -33.82
CA ILE A 593 -3.29 16.48 -32.66
C ILE A 593 -3.99 15.14 -32.92
N LYS A 594 -4.20 14.35 -31.86
CA LYS A 594 -4.88 13.05 -31.87
C LYS A 594 -6.16 13.09 -31.01
N PRO A 595 -7.31 13.60 -31.50
CA PRO A 595 -8.52 13.80 -30.69
C PRO A 595 -9.36 12.53 -30.46
N ALA A 596 -9.12 11.46 -31.23
CA ALA A 596 -9.94 10.25 -31.20
C ALA A 596 -9.13 9.00 -31.55
N VAL A 597 -9.63 7.85 -31.11
CA VAL A 597 -9.17 6.51 -31.53
C VAL A 597 -10.34 5.82 -32.20
N VAL A 598 -10.10 5.25 -33.38
CA VAL A 598 -11.09 4.49 -34.16
C VAL A 598 -10.62 3.05 -34.31
N GLY A 599 -11.55 2.12 -34.44
CA GLY A 599 -11.21 0.71 -34.53
C GLY A 599 -12.34 -0.19 -34.98
N VAL A 600 -12.02 -1.48 -35.05
CA VAL A 600 -12.89 -2.57 -35.46
C VAL A 600 -12.67 -3.78 -34.57
N LYS A 601 -13.71 -4.59 -34.34
CA LYS A 601 -13.58 -5.95 -33.79
C LYS A 601 -13.72 -6.91 -34.97
N LEU A 602 -12.62 -7.56 -35.35
CA LEU A 602 -12.54 -8.52 -36.45
C LEU A 602 -13.22 -9.83 -36.05
N ASP A 603 -13.75 -10.57 -37.03
CA ASP A 603 -14.15 -11.96 -36.86
C ASP A 603 -12.92 -12.88 -37.05
N LEU A 604 -12.58 -13.70 -36.04
CA LEU A 604 -11.41 -14.59 -36.11
C LEU A 604 -11.49 -15.58 -37.28
N GLU A 605 -12.63 -16.23 -37.53
CA GLU A 605 -12.71 -17.29 -38.55
C GLU A 605 -12.56 -16.68 -39.95
N ALA A 606 -13.37 -15.65 -40.26
CA ALA A 606 -13.33 -14.95 -41.53
C ALA A 606 -12.04 -14.14 -41.79
N TRP A 607 -11.18 -13.93 -40.79
CA TRP A 607 -9.83 -13.39 -40.97
C TRP A 607 -8.73 -14.45 -40.99
N THR A 608 -8.88 -15.57 -40.28
CA THR A 608 -7.90 -16.67 -40.30
C THR A 608 -7.83 -17.31 -41.69
N ASP A 609 -8.95 -17.46 -42.38
CA ASP A 609 -8.94 -18.00 -43.75
C ASP A 609 -8.37 -17.00 -44.76
N LYS A 610 -8.57 -15.68 -44.56
CA LYS A 610 -7.86 -14.64 -45.34
C LYS A 610 -6.37 -14.64 -45.05
N PHE A 611 -5.96 -14.88 -43.80
CA PHE A 611 -4.57 -14.93 -43.37
C PHE A 611 -3.82 -16.08 -44.02
N LYS A 612 -4.41 -17.29 -44.10
CA LYS A 612 -3.85 -18.44 -44.83
C LYS A 612 -3.53 -18.06 -46.28
N ILE A 613 -4.54 -17.61 -47.03
CA ILE A 613 -4.41 -17.20 -48.45
C ILE A 613 -3.36 -16.09 -48.63
N LEU A 614 -3.27 -15.13 -47.70
CA LEU A 614 -2.30 -14.03 -47.76
C LEU A 614 -0.86 -14.43 -47.34
N ALA A 615 -0.71 -15.54 -46.61
CA ALA A 615 0.58 -16.13 -46.26
C ALA A 615 1.06 -17.17 -47.30
N SER A 616 0.26 -17.42 -48.34
CA SER A 616 0.55 -18.33 -49.45
C SER A 616 1.05 -17.57 -50.68
N ASN A 617 2.13 -18.05 -51.30
CA ASN A 617 2.82 -17.34 -52.38
C ASN A 617 2.29 -17.72 -53.76
N HIS A 618 1.18 -17.11 -54.19
CA HIS A 618 0.61 -17.32 -55.54
C HIS A 618 1.41 -16.66 -56.70
N THR A 619 2.72 -16.91 -56.79
CA THR A 619 3.50 -16.64 -58.01
C THR A 619 3.48 -17.85 -58.95
N ASP A 620 2.93 -17.66 -60.15
CA ASP A 620 2.77 -18.65 -61.23
C ASP A 620 1.92 -19.91 -60.91
N GLY A 621 0.61 -19.79 -61.16
CA GLY A 621 -0.34 -20.92 -61.29
C GLY A 621 -0.10 -21.80 -62.52
N ARG A 622 1.15 -22.26 -62.71
CA ARG A 622 1.61 -23.16 -63.79
C ARG A 622 2.52 -24.29 -63.29
N GLN A 623 2.87 -24.31 -62.01
CA GLN A 623 3.45 -25.48 -61.36
C GLN A 623 2.46 -26.02 -60.32
N GLY A 624 2.33 -27.34 -60.21
CA GLY A 624 1.43 -27.96 -59.24
C GLY A 624 2.11 -28.07 -57.88
N SER A 625 1.33 -27.80 -56.81
CA SER A 625 1.65 -27.97 -55.39
C SER A 625 3.05 -28.54 -55.08
N ASN A 626 3.98 -27.65 -54.73
CA ASN A 626 5.29 -28.01 -54.19
C ASN A 626 5.15 -28.42 -52.71
N THR A 627 4.51 -29.56 -52.46
CA THR A 627 4.42 -30.14 -51.12
C THR A 627 5.82 -30.36 -50.53
N CYS A 628 5.96 -30.15 -49.22
CA CYS A 628 7.14 -30.58 -48.47
C CYS A 628 7.47 -32.07 -48.75
N GLY A 629 8.75 -32.43 -48.70
CA GLY A 629 9.19 -33.80 -48.93
C GLY A 629 10.69 -34.00 -48.74
N PRO A 630 11.16 -35.22 -48.43
CA PRO A 630 12.49 -35.47 -47.84
C PRO A 630 13.71 -35.15 -48.72
N ASN A 631 13.52 -34.66 -49.95
CA ASN A 631 14.57 -34.22 -50.87
C ASN A 631 14.17 -32.93 -51.64
N ARG A 632 13.23 -32.13 -51.13
CA ARG A 632 12.86 -30.81 -51.67
C ARG A 632 12.70 -29.82 -50.54
N GLY A 633 13.21 -28.60 -50.71
CA GLY A 633 12.92 -27.51 -49.78
C GLY A 633 11.44 -27.16 -49.82
N CYS A 634 10.82 -26.99 -48.65
CA CYS A 634 9.44 -26.54 -48.55
C CYS A 634 9.28 -25.13 -49.14
N GLU A 635 8.21 -24.94 -49.92
CA GLU A 635 7.71 -23.61 -50.21
C GLU A 635 6.91 -23.13 -48.99
N MET A 636 7.18 -21.91 -48.52
CA MET A 636 6.66 -21.38 -47.25
C MET A 636 5.20 -20.93 -47.42
N ASP A 637 4.31 -21.91 -47.52
CA ASP A 637 2.89 -21.76 -47.84
C ASP A 637 2.01 -22.28 -46.70
N CYS A 638 1.34 -21.37 -46.00
CA CYS A 638 0.57 -21.68 -44.79
C CYS A 638 -0.79 -22.34 -45.03
N GLU A 639 -1.26 -22.39 -46.29
CA GLU A 639 -2.50 -23.04 -46.72
C GLU A 639 -2.23 -24.42 -47.33
N ALA A 640 -1.25 -24.51 -48.25
CA ALA A 640 -0.94 -25.74 -48.97
C ALA A 640 -0.11 -26.75 -48.15
N ASN A 641 0.74 -26.28 -47.23
CA ASN A 641 1.57 -27.12 -46.35
C ASN A 641 1.11 -27.04 -44.88
N SER A 642 -0.20 -26.92 -44.62
CA SER A 642 -0.78 -26.72 -43.28
C SER A 642 -0.46 -27.84 -42.26
N ASP A 643 -0.15 -29.04 -42.76
CA ASP A 643 0.16 -30.19 -41.90
C ASP A 643 1.61 -30.15 -41.38
N ASP A 644 2.51 -29.53 -42.15
CA ASP A 644 3.97 -29.44 -41.92
C ASP A 644 4.42 -28.06 -41.39
N LEU A 645 3.68 -26.98 -41.68
CA LEU A 645 4.01 -25.60 -41.30
C LEU A 645 3.03 -24.99 -40.29
N LEU A 646 3.59 -24.44 -39.22
CA LEU A 646 2.88 -23.65 -38.22
C LEU A 646 3.05 -22.17 -38.54
N CYS A 647 1.94 -21.44 -38.70
CA CYS A 647 1.97 -20.01 -39.07
C CYS A 647 1.19 -19.15 -38.08
N TYR A 648 1.89 -18.23 -37.44
CA TYR A 648 1.41 -17.43 -36.32
C TYR A 648 1.48 -15.92 -36.61
N LEU A 649 0.47 -15.20 -36.12
CA LEU A 649 0.55 -13.76 -35.86
C LEU A 649 0.59 -13.55 -34.34
N ILE A 650 1.63 -12.86 -33.88
CA ILE A 650 1.91 -12.59 -32.47
C ILE A 650 1.97 -11.07 -32.28
N ASP A 651 1.47 -10.53 -31.17
CA ASP A 651 1.53 -9.09 -30.87
C ASP A 651 2.87 -8.66 -30.24
N ASP A 652 3.03 -7.36 -29.97
CA ASP A 652 4.23 -6.79 -29.35
C ASP A 652 4.46 -7.21 -27.89
N GLY A 653 3.41 -7.67 -27.19
CA GLY A 653 3.48 -8.26 -25.85
C GLY A 653 3.75 -9.77 -25.83
N ALA A 654 3.89 -10.40 -27.01
CA ALA A 654 3.98 -11.84 -27.20
C ALA A 654 2.69 -12.64 -26.88
N PHE A 655 1.52 -12.06 -27.17
CA PHE A 655 0.23 -12.79 -27.14
C PHE A 655 -0.14 -13.35 -28.52
N LEU A 656 -0.81 -14.51 -28.56
CA LEU A 656 -1.28 -15.11 -29.81
C LEU A 656 -2.48 -14.35 -30.38
N ILE A 657 -2.38 -13.86 -31.62
CA ILE A 657 -3.45 -13.15 -32.34
C ILE A 657 -4.15 -14.05 -33.36
N MET A 658 -3.41 -14.83 -34.17
CA MET A 658 -3.97 -15.80 -35.12
C MET A 658 -3.02 -17.00 -35.31
N SER A 659 -3.57 -18.18 -35.60
CA SER A 659 -2.85 -19.40 -36.00
C SER A 659 -3.52 -20.03 -37.23
N ASN A 660 -2.74 -20.66 -38.12
CA ASN A 660 -3.32 -21.49 -39.19
C ASN A 660 -3.98 -22.78 -38.65
N GLN A 661 -3.56 -23.27 -37.48
CA GLN A 661 -4.07 -24.48 -36.84
C GLN A 661 -5.38 -24.21 -36.06
N LYS A 662 -6.40 -25.05 -36.27
CA LYS A 662 -7.68 -24.93 -35.53
C LYS A 662 -7.56 -25.27 -34.04
N GLU A 663 -6.57 -26.08 -33.65
CA GLU A 663 -6.30 -26.44 -32.24
C GLU A 663 -5.81 -25.25 -31.40
N ASP A 664 -5.23 -24.24 -32.04
CA ASP A 664 -4.75 -23.02 -31.38
C ASP A 664 -5.82 -21.92 -31.31
N TRP A 665 -6.98 -22.08 -31.95
CA TRP A 665 -8.05 -21.05 -31.94
C TRP A 665 -8.57 -20.80 -30.52
N ASN A 666 -8.66 -21.84 -29.70
CA ASN A 666 -9.03 -21.73 -28.29
C ASN A 666 -7.93 -21.13 -27.39
N LYS A 667 -6.73 -20.87 -27.95
CA LYS A 667 -5.57 -20.27 -27.25
C LYS A 667 -5.31 -18.82 -27.70
N VAL A 668 -6.12 -18.28 -28.61
CA VAL A 668 -6.02 -16.86 -29.03
C VAL A 668 -6.25 -15.97 -27.81
N GLY A 669 -5.39 -14.97 -27.62
CA GLY A 669 -5.34 -14.14 -26.40
C GLY A 669 -4.40 -14.66 -25.31
N MET A 670 -3.99 -15.94 -25.32
CA MET A 670 -3.01 -16.46 -24.36
C MET A 670 -1.58 -15.99 -24.68
N PHE A 671 -0.70 -16.01 -23.67
CA PHE A 671 0.72 -15.73 -23.83
C PHE A 671 1.39 -16.84 -24.66
N PHE A 672 2.30 -16.47 -25.56
CA PHE A 672 2.78 -17.40 -26.58
C PHE A 672 3.62 -18.57 -26.05
N SER A 673 4.20 -18.44 -24.84
CA SER A 673 4.88 -19.57 -24.18
C SER A 673 3.94 -20.64 -23.61
N ASP A 674 2.62 -20.40 -23.56
CA ASP A 674 1.60 -21.41 -23.29
C ASP A 674 1.21 -22.19 -24.56
N VAL A 675 1.46 -21.60 -25.73
CA VAL A 675 1.14 -22.17 -27.05
C VAL A 675 2.31 -23.00 -27.59
N ASP A 676 3.50 -22.39 -27.71
CA ASP A 676 4.75 -23.06 -28.07
C ASP A 676 5.91 -22.44 -27.25
N PRO A 677 6.24 -23.00 -26.07
CA PRO A 677 7.32 -22.50 -25.22
C PRO A 677 8.68 -22.56 -25.93
N TYR A 678 8.88 -23.55 -26.79
CA TYR A 678 10.13 -23.73 -27.52
C TYR A 678 10.33 -22.61 -28.55
N LEU A 679 9.27 -22.17 -29.24
CA LEU A 679 9.31 -21.09 -30.24
C LEU A 679 9.45 -19.73 -29.55
N MET A 680 8.74 -19.51 -28.44
CA MET A 680 8.92 -18.29 -27.64
C MET A 680 10.36 -18.18 -27.10
N HIS A 681 10.96 -19.29 -26.65
CA HIS A 681 12.37 -19.31 -26.24
C HIS A 681 13.33 -19.02 -27.42
N ALA A 682 13.08 -19.57 -28.61
CA ALA A 682 13.88 -19.27 -29.79
C ALA A 682 13.81 -17.79 -30.19
N LEU A 683 12.62 -17.17 -30.14
CA LEU A 683 12.40 -15.75 -30.42
C LEU A 683 13.09 -14.86 -29.37
N TYR A 684 12.99 -15.21 -28.09
CA TYR A 684 13.67 -14.49 -26.99
C TYR A 684 15.19 -14.54 -27.12
N ASN A 685 15.78 -15.74 -27.33
CA ASN A 685 17.23 -15.90 -27.48
C ASN A 685 17.77 -15.15 -28.72
N ASN A 686 17.00 -15.09 -29.81
CA ASN A 686 17.33 -14.29 -31.00
C ASN A 686 16.97 -12.80 -30.86
N SER A 687 16.69 -12.32 -29.64
CA SER A 687 16.43 -10.90 -29.32
C SER A 687 15.22 -10.27 -30.04
N PHE A 688 14.21 -11.06 -30.45
CA PHE A 688 12.95 -10.51 -30.95
C PHE A 688 12.14 -9.86 -29.83
N TYR A 689 12.04 -10.52 -28.68
CA TYR A 689 11.41 -9.99 -27.48
C TYR A 689 12.46 -9.73 -26.40
N ASN A 690 12.32 -8.61 -25.71
CA ASN A 690 13.02 -8.31 -24.47
C ASN A 690 12.08 -8.53 -23.29
N ARG A 691 12.61 -9.02 -22.16
CA ARG A 691 11.89 -9.17 -20.90
C ARG A 691 12.23 -8.01 -19.96
N LYS A 692 11.24 -7.40 -19.31
CA LYS A 692 11.44 -6.54 -18.13
C LYS A 692 10.53 -7.01 -17.01
N GLN A 693 11.07 -7.07 -15.79
CA GLN A 693 10.33 -7.41 -14.58
C GLN A 693 10.13 -6.16 -13.73
N SER A 694 9.04 -6.14 -12.96
CA SER A 694 8.66 -5.06 -12.04
C SER A 694 7.88 -5.63 -10.85
N PHE A 695 7.83 -4.90 -9.74
CA PHE A 695 7.24 -5.38 -8.48
C PHE A 695 5.98 -4.59 -8.14
N ASP A 696 4.82 -5.24 -8.02
CA ASP A 696 3.62 -4.63 -7.45
C ASP A 696 3.62 -4.85 -5.93
N TYR A 697 4.03 -3.80 -5.20
CA TYR A 697 4.04 -3.75 -3.73
C TYR A 697 2.64 -3.54 -3.11
N GLN A 698 1.58 -3.47 -3.92
CA GLN A 698 0.20 -3.26 -3.48
C GLN A 698 -0.75 -4.40 -3.88
N SER A 699 -0.21 -5.55 -4.30
CA SER A 699 -0.98 -6.76 -4.58
C SER A 699 -1.43 -7.48 -3.32
N VAL A 700 -2.38 -8.40 -3.50
CA VAL A 700 -3.04 -9.16 -2.43
C VAL A 700 -2.95 -10.64 -2.76
N CYS A 701 -2.47 -11.43 -1.81
CA CYS A 701 -2.25 -12.87 -1.94
C CYS A 701 -3.08 -13.61 -0.89
N GLU A 702 -3.44 -14.85 -1.18
CA GLU A 702 -3.93 -15.76 -0.15
C GLU A 702 -2.81 -16.10 0.85
N ARG A 703 -3.17 -16.40 2.09
CA ARG A 703 -2.22 -16.92 3.07
C ARG A 703 -1.91 -18.39 2.77
N VAL A 704 -0.74 -18.66 2.21
CA VAL A 704 -0.16 -20.01 2.20
C VAL A 704 -0.20 -20.58 3.63
N PRO A 705 -0.82 -21.76 3.86
CA PRO A 705 -0.87 -22.36 5.19
C PRO A 705 0.51 -22.89 5.54
N ASN A 706 1.20 -22.23 6.48
CA ASN A 706 2.49 -22.70 6.98
C ASN A 706 2.36 -24.15 7.49
N SER A 707 3.13 -25.06 6.91
CA SER A 707 3.19 -26.48 7.31
C SER A 707 3.72 -26.69 8.74
N GLU A 708 4.28 -25.65 9.37
CA GLU A 708 4.58 -25.57 10.80
C GLU A 708 3.32 -25.35 11.68
N ALA A 709 2.20 -25.99 11.33
CA ALA A 709 1.11 -26.26 12.25
C ALA A 709 1.54 -27.31 13.29
N GLY A 710 2.59 -27.00 14.06
CA GLY A 710 3.20 -27.88 15.04
C GLY A 710 2.17 -28.34 16.05
N ALA A 711 1.95 -29.67 16.10
CA ALA A 711 0.90 -30.27 16.91
C ALA A 711 1.00 -29.78 18.36
N ALA A 712 -0.06 -29.10 18.84
CA ALA A 712 -0.11 -28.58 20.20
C ALA A 712 0.18 -29.72 21.18
N PRO A 713 1.22 -29.60 22.05
CA PRO A 713 1.63 -30.70 22.90
C PRO A 713 0.48 -31.02 23.86
N ARG A 714 -0.12 -32.21 23.67
CA ARG A 714 -1.21 -32.73 24.53
C ARG A 714 -0.64 -33.11 25.90
N GLY A 715 -0.31 -32.11 26.71
CA GLY A 715 0.01 -32.26 28.12
C GLY A 715 -1.19 -32.81 28.85
N VAL A 716 -1.16 -34.11 29.17
CA VAL A 716 -2.20 -34.76 29.97
C VAL A 716 -2.14 -34.15 31.38
N PHE A 717 -3.10 -33.30 31.70
CA PHE A 717 -3.25 -32.75 33.03
C PHE A 717 -3.68 -33.87 33.98
N VAL A 718 -2.76 -34.32 34.84
CA VAL A 718 -3.06 -35.25 35.93
C VAL A 718 -3.44 -34.40 37.15
N PRO A 719 -4.73 -34.31 37.53
CA PRO A 719 -5.15 -33.52 38.67
C PRO A 719 -4.56 -34.08 39.96
N THR A 720 -4.24 -33.18 40.89
CA THR A 720 -3.69 -33.52 42.20
C THR A 720 -4.77 -33.47 43.28
N ILE A 721 -4.47 -34.00 44.46
CA ILE A 721 -5.45 -34.09 45.56
C ILE A 721 -5.93 -32.69 46.03
N ALA A 722 -5.17 -31.63 45.76
CA ALA A 722 -5.58 -30.25 46.03
C ALA A 722 -6.80 -29.81 45.21
N ASP A 723 -6.97 -30.30 43.98
CA ASP A 723 -8.03 -29.87 43.06
C ASP A 723 -9.42 -30.29 43.54
N PHE A 724 -9.51 -31.41 44.27
CA PHE A 724 -10.77 -31.93 44.83
C PHE A 724 -11.34 -31.08 45.98
N VAL A 725 -10.54 -30.23 46.63
CA VAL A 725 -10.94 -29.50 47.85
C VAL A 725 -11.82 -28.28 47.54
N ASN A 726 -11.78 -27.74 46.32
CA ASN A 726 -12.50 -26.52 45.93
C ASN A 726 -13.99 -26.71 45.59
N LEU A 727 -14.55 -27.90 45.80
CA LEU A 727 -15.92 -28.25 45.40
C LEU A 727 -17.01 -27.32 46.00
N ALA A 728 -16.77 -26.74 47.17
CA ALA A 728 -17.68 -25.81 47.86
C ALA A 728 -17.80 -24.42 47.18
N TRP A 729 -16.81 -24.03 46.37
CA TRP A 729 -16.85 -22.76 45.64
C TRP A 729 -17.76 -22.87 44.41
N TRP A 730 -17.70 -24.01 43.71
CA TRP A 730 -18.47 -24.28 42.51
C TRP A 730 -19.98 -24.41 42.77
N THR A 731 -20.39 -25.03 43.87
CA THR A 731 -21.82 -25.09 44.27
C THR A 731 -22.37 -23.70 44.59
N SER A 732 -21.57 -22.85 45.22
CA SER A 732 -21.91 -21.46 45.54
C SER A 732 -22.09 -20.60 44.28
N ALA A 733 -21.21 -20.79 43.29
CA ALA A 733 -21.30 -20.09 42.00
C ALA A 733 -22.52 -20.55 41.17
N ALA A 734 -22.74 -21.87 41.05
CA ALA A 734 -23.85 -22.44 40.30
C ALA A 734 -25.23 -21.98 40.83
N ALA A 735 -25.40 -21.93 42.16
CA ALA A 735 -26.64 -21.42 42.76
C ALA A 735 -26.92 -19.95 42.42
N CYS A 736 -25.86 -19.13 42.27
CA CYS A 736 -25.99 -17.71 41.92
C CYS A 736 -26.38 -17.51 40.44
N VAL A 737 -25.79 -18.30 39.53
CA VAL A 737 -26.12 -18.28 38.09
C VAL A 737 -27.58 -18.68 37.85
N THR A 738 -28.05 -19.79 38.44
CA THR A 738 -29.44 -20.26 38.29
C THR A 738 -30.46 -19.23 38.79
N LEU A 739 -30.11 -18.45 39.83
CA LEU A 739 -30.98 -17.39 40.34
C LEU A 739 -31.04 -16.17 39.40
N MET A 740 -29.94 -15.81 38.73
CA MET A 740 -29.94 -14.74 37.73
C MET A 740 -30.74 -15.09 36.47
N CYS A 741 -30.61 -16.34 35.96
CA CYS A 741 -31.34 -16.79 34.78
C CYS A 741 -32.87 -16.84 34.98
N LEU A 742 -33.35 -16.96 36.23
CA LEU A 742 -34.78 -16.90 36.55
C LEU A 742 -35.36 -15.47 36.59
N CYS A 743 -34.52 -14.42 36.52
CA CYS A 743 -34.96 -13.03 36.60
C CYS A 743 -34.86 -12.25 35.27
N SER A 744 -34.24 -12.83 34.23
CA SER A 744 -34.00 -12.16 32.94
C SER A 744 -34.48 -13.08 31.80
N GLY A 745 -35.70 -12.86 31.32
CA GLY A 745 -36.30 -13.65 30.25
C GLY A 745 -36.01 -13.09 28.86
N ASP A 746 -34.80 -13.32 28.35
CA ASP A 746 -34.43 -13.12 26.95
C ASP A 746 -33.56 -14.31 26.47
N ALA A 747 -33.62 -14.62 25.17
CA ALA A 747 -32.89 -15.74 24.59
C ALA A 747 -31.41 -15.38 24.35
N ALA A 748 -30.51 -16.33 24.62
CA ALA A 748 -29.11 -16.23 24.23
C ALA A 748 -28.91 -16.94 22.89
N ASP A 749 -28.63 -16.18 21.83
CA ASP A 749 -28.09 -16.72 20.59
C ASP A 749 -26.67 -17.26 20.83
N GLU A 750 -26.32 -18.37 20.18
CA GLU A 750 -24.97 -18.94 20.23
C GLU A 750 -23.99 -18.05 19.44
N VAL A 751 -23.14 -17.32 20.16
CA VAL A 751 -22.07 -16.51 19.55
C VAL A 751 -20.84 -17.38 19.34
N ASP A 752 -20.80 -18.08 18.22
CA ASP A 752 -19.62 -18.82 17.79
C ASP A 752 -18.42 -17.87 17.61
N ALA A 753 -17.37 -18.11 18.40
CA ALA A 753 -16.14 -17.32 18.38
C ALA A 753 -15.20 -17.75 17.23
N GLU A 754 -15.71 -17.76 15.99
CA GLU A 754 -14.85 -17.95 14.82
C GLU A 754 -13.83 -16.82 14.75
N GLY A 755 -12.56 -17.17 15.02
CA GLY A 755 -11.42 -16.29 14.84
C GLY A 755 -11.12 -16.08 13.37
N PHE A 756 -11.97 -15.31 12.67
CA PHE A 756 -11.86 -15.01 11.24
C PHE A 756 -10.66 -14.08 10.98
N ASP A 757 -9.46 -14.66 10.99
CA ASP A 757 -8.26 -14.08 10.41
C ASP A 757 -8.53 -13.84 8.92
N PRO A 758 -8.18 -12.66 8.34
CA PRO A 758 -8.42 -12.42 6.93
C PRO A 758 -7.64 -13.44 6.09
N LYS A 759 -8.36 -14.12 5.18
CA LYS A 759 -7.81 -15.12 4.24
C LYS A 759 -6.70 -14.53 3.36
N GLU A 760 -6.84 -13.24 3.07
CA GLU A 760 -5.94 -12.43 2.26
C GLU A 760 -4.86 -11.73 3.09
N ARG A 761 -3.69 -11.51 2.48
CA ARG A 761 -2.60 -10.66 2.97
C ARG A 761 -2.15 -9.70 1.88
N SER A 762 -1.69 -8.50 2.24
CA SER A 762 -0.90 -7.68 1.32
C SER A 762 0.45 -8.38 1.08
N CYS A 763 0.86 -8.47 -0.17
CA CYS A 763 2.08 -9.16 -0.62
C CYS A 763 2.81 -8.34 -1.69
N VAL A 764 3.95 -8.86 -2.18
CA VAL A 764 4.67 -8.29 -3.32
C VAL A 764 4.62 -9.31 -4.45
N MET A 765 4.07 -8.91 -5.59
CA MET A 765 4.02 -9.75 -6.79
C MET A 765 5.05 -9.28 -7.81
N ILE A 766 5.64 -10.23 -8.54
CA ILE A 766 6.52 -9.95 -9.67
C ILE A 766 5.64 -9.95 -10.93
N GLN A 767 5.57 -8.81 -11.61
CA GLN A 767 4.96 -8.65 -12.92
C GLN A 767 6.06 -8.74 -13.99
N THR A 768 5.93 -9.71 -14.90
CA THR A 768 6.81 -9.85 -16.07
C THR A 768 6.14 -9.23 -17.29
N GLN A 769 6.90 -8.48 -18.10
CA GLN A 769 6.42 -7.89 -19.34
C GLN A 769 7.41 -8.16 -20.48
N TYR A 770 6.88 -8.60 -21.62
CA TYR A 770 7.63 -8.78 -22.86
C TYR A 770 7.32 -7.62 -23.81
N TYR A 771 8.32 -7.21 -24.60
CA TYR A 771 8.15 -6.19 -25.64
C TYR A 771 9.07 -6.46 -26.84
N LEU A 772 8.57 -6.20 -28.06
CA LEU A 772 9.37 -6.31 -29.29
C LEU A 772 10.58 -5.36 -29.27
N SER A 773 11.72 -5.89 -29.71
CA SER A 773 12.93 -5.11 -29.95
C SER A 773 12.84 -4.27 -31.23
N ASN A 774 13.82 -3.38 -31.45
CA ASN A 774 13.86 -2.49 -32.61
C ASN A 774 14.51 -3.14 -33.85
N LEU A 775 14.37 -4.47 -34.02
CA LEU A 775 14.88 -5.21 -35.18
C LEU A 775 13.95 -5.01 -36.39
N SER A 776 14.51 -4.58 -37.51
CA SER A 776 13.78 -4.31 -38.77
C SER A 776 14.03 -5.36 -39.87
N SER A 777 14.95 -6.30 -39.63
CA SER A 777 15.27 -7.41 -40.55
C SER A 777 14.37 -8.62 -40.31
N SER A 778 14.04 -9.34 -41.38
CA SER A 778 13.54 -10.71 -41.29
C SER A 778 14.69 -11.66 -40.97
N TYR A 779 14.51 -12.59 -40.04
CA TYR A 779 15.52 -13.60 -39.70
C TYR A 779 15.03 -15.00 -40.06
N ASN A 780 15.96 -15.82 -40.55
CA ASN A 780 15.83 -17.26 -40.57
C ASN A 780 16.61 -17.79 -39.36
N ILE A 781 15.91 -18.41 -38.41
CA ILE A 781 16.47 -19.02 -37.21
C ILE A 781 16.43 -20.54 -37.42
N LEU A 782 17.52 -21.24 -37.14
CA LEU A 782 17.51 -22.69 -36.94
C LEU A 782 17.43 -22.95 -35.44
N GLN A 783 16.32 -23.53 -34.98
CA GLN A 783 16.22 -24.03 -33.61
C GLN A 783 16.68 -25.48 -33.58
N ASP A 784 17.76 -25.76 -32.84
CA ASP A 784 18.26 -27.11 -32.58
C ASP A 784 17.90 -27.56 -31.16
N CYS A 785 17.48 -28.82 -31.04
CA CYS A 785 17.11 -29.53 -29.82
C CYS A 785 17.83 -30.90 -29.74
N GLY A 786 18.98 -31.02 -30.43
CA GLY A 786 19.92 -32.14 -30.37
C GLY A 786 19.51 -33.35 -31.21
N ASN A 787 18.30 -33.88 -31.00
CA ASN A 787 17.72 -34.97 -31.79
C ASN A 787 16.82 -34.49 -32.93
N CYS A 788 16.51 -33.20 -32.95
CA CYS A 788 15.56 -32.58 -33.86
C CYS A 788 15.91 -31.11 -34.03
N SER A 789 15.68 -30.57 -35.21
CA SER A 789 15.77 -29.14 -35.48
C SER A 789 14.60 -28.69 -36.34
N ARG A 790 14.28 -27.39 -36.28
CA ARG A 790 13.27 -26.75 -37.14
C ARG A 790 13.77 -25.40 -37.63
N LEU A 791 13.43 -25.06 -38.88
CA LEU A 791 13.58 -23.73 -39.44
C LEU A 791 12.40 -22.85 -39.01
N ILE A 792 12.72 -21.61 -38.67
CA ILE A 792 11.77 -20.57 -38.25
C ILE A 792 12.08 -19.32 -39.08
N HIS A 793 11.07 -18.75 -39.73
CA HIS A 793 11.15 -17.42 -40.34
C HIS A 793 10.33 -16.44 -39.53
N ALA A 794 10.96 -15.37 -39.02
CA ALA A 794 10.31 -14.34 -38.24
C ALA A 794 10.51 -12.95 -38.87
N LYS A 795 9.40 -12.22 -39.06
CA LYS A 795 9.38 -10.92 -39.74
C LYS A 795 8.29 -10.00 -39.16
N ARG A 796 8.68 -8.79 -38.75
CA ARG A 796 7.74 -7.76 -38.29
C ARG A 796 6.92 -7.20 -39.45
N ILE A 797 5.63 -6.94 -39.21
CA ILE A 797 4.74 -6.29 -40.19
C ILE A 797 4.86 -4.76 -40.08
N ASN A 798 4.97 -4.08 -41.22
CA ASN A 798 5.11 -2.63 -41.27
C ASN A 798 3.80 -1.93 -40.85
N ASN A 799 3.91 -0.83 -40.10
CA ASN A 799 2.79 -0.03 -39.58
C ASN A 799 1.82 -0.80 -38.66
N THR A 800 2.26 -1.89 -38.02
CA THR A 800 1.51 -2.59 -36.97
C THR A 800 2.43 -2.97 -35.80
N ASN A 801 1.81 -3.51 -34.75
CA ASN A 801 2.50 -4.17 -33.65
C ASN A 801 2.77 -5.68 -33.87
N LEU A 802 2.42 -6.24 -35.03
CA LEU A 802 2.45 -7.68 -35.26
C LEU A 802 3.83 -8.20 -35.72
N LEU A 803 4.21 -9.34 -35.15
CA LEU A 803 5.25 -10.23 -35.64
C LEU A 803 4.59 -11.41 -36.39
N PHE A 804 4.96 -11.61 -37.65
CA PHE A 804 4.62 -12.82 -38.40
C PHE A 804 5.72 -13.86 -38.22
N VAL A 805 5.35 -15.07 -37.80
CA VAL A 805 6.27 -16.19 -37.58
C VAL A 805 5.75 -17.41 -38.31
N VAL A 806 6.62 -18.04 -39.11
CA VAL A 806 6.39 -19.35 -39.72
C VAL A 806 7.44 -20.30 -39.20
N ALA A 807 7.05 -21.48 -38.75
CA ALA A 807 7.96 -22.51 -38.24
C ALA A 807 7.59 -23.88 -38.79
N GLU A 808 8.59 -24.71 -39.07
CA GLU A 808 8.36 -26.13 -39.33
C GLU A 808 7.83 -26.82 -38.06
N LYS A 809 6.88 -27.73 -38.24
CA LYS A 809 6.27 -28.50 -37.15
C LYS A 809 7.29 -29.42 -36.52
N MET A 810 7.52 -29.27 -35.22
CA MET A 810 8.62 -29.93 -34.51
C MET A 810 8.42 -31.46 -34.51
N PRO A 811 9.36 -32.27 -35.05
CA PRO A 811 9.19 -33.72 -35.20
C PRO A 811 9.47 -34.52 -33.90
N CYS A 812 9.62 -33.83 -32.76
CA CYS A 812 9.98 -34.40 -31.47
C CYS A 812 9.10 -33.80 -30.36
N ASN A 813 8.65 -34.63 -29.43
CA ASN A 813 7.63 -34.26 -28.45
C ASN A 813 8.18 -33.49 -27.23
N THR A 814 9.50 -33.47 -27.04
CA THR A 814 10.14 -32.98 -25.80
C THR A 814 11.45 -32.27 -26.09
N CYS A 815 11.54 -31.01 -25.69
CA CYS A 815 12.80 -30.29 -25.52
C CYS A 815 12.89 -29.84 -24.05
N GLU A 816 14.04 -30.04 -23.39
CA GLU A 816 14.26 -29.59 -22.02
C GLU A 816 14.57 -28.07 -22.03
N ILE A 817 13.51 -27.27 -22.15
CA ILE A 817 13.55 -25.81 -22.18
C ILE A 817 12.57 -25.29 -21.10
N GLU A 818 13.04 -24.34 -20.31
CA GLU A 818 12.23 -23.65 -19.30
C GLU A 818 11.09 -22.87 -19.97
N LYS A 819 9.85 -23.14 -19.56
CA LYS A 819 8.65 -22.41 -20.01
C LYS A 819 8.71 -21.00 -19.40
N PHE A 820 8.51 -19.97 -20.23
CA PHE A 820 8.36 -18.62 -19.71
C PHE A 820 6.95 -18.38 -19.17
N SER A 821 6.88 -17.66 -18.04
CA SER A 821 5.66 -17.17 -17.42
C SER A 821 5.49 -15.67 -17.68
N GLN A 822 4.24 -15.22 -17.79
CA GLN A 822 3.87 -13.80 -17.70
C GLN A 822 2.81 -13.53 -16.62
N GLU A 823 2.51 -14.53 -15.78
CA GLU A 823 1.58 -14.39 -14.66
C GLU A 823 2.19 -13.54 -13.52
N GLU A 824 1.36 -13.08 -12.58
CA GLU A 824 1.85 -12.46 -11.35
C GLU A 824 2.31 -13.56 -10.37
N GLU A 825 3.60 -13.56 -10.00
CA GLU A 825 4.18 -14.55 -9.09
C GLU A 825 4.53 -13.95 -7.71
N GLU A 826 4.22 -14.64 -6.60
CA GLU A 826 4.51 -14.11 -5.25
C GLU A 826 6.02 -14.12 -4.97
N CYS A 827 6.58 -12.94 -4.72
CA CYS A 827 8.02 -12.68 -4.51
C CYS A 827 8.63 -13.45 -3.31
N ILE A 828 7.81 -14.16 -2.52
CA ILE A 828 8.26 -15.01 -1.41
C ILE A 828 9.09 -16.21 -1.90
N LEU A 829 8.89 -16.73 -3.11
CA LEU A 829 9.83 -17.73 -3.67
C LEU A 829 11.23 -17.12 -3.86
N PHE A 830 11.32 -15.97 -4.53
CA PHE A 830 12.59 -15.28 -4.79
C PHE A 830 13.32 -14.84 -3.52
N LEU A 831 12.61 -14.32 -2.51
CA LEU A 831 13.21 -13.82 -1.26
C LEU A 831 13.75 -14.91 -0.31
N ILE A 832 13.57 -16.19 -0.64
CA ILE A 832 14.18 -17.31 0.09
C ILE A 832 15.51 -17.73 -0.56
N GLU A 833 15.68 -17.55 -1.87
CA GLU A 833 16.90 -17.92 -2.60
C GLU A 833 17.86 -16.74 -2.81
N GLU A 834 17.35 -15.54 -3.15
CA GLU A 834 18.20 -14.35 -3.26
C GLU A 834 18.31 -13.58 -1.93
N ASN A 835 19.56 -13.35 -1.54
CA ASN A 835 19.96 -12.71 -0.30
C ASN A 835 19.54 -11.23 -0.31
N PRO A 836 18.60 -10.77 0.57
CA PRO A 836 18.05 -9.40 0.52
C PRO A 836 19.11 -8.30 0.71
N CYS A 837 20.30 -8.68 1.20
CA CYS A 837 21.45 -7.83 1.35
C CYS A 837 22.13 -7.39 0.03
N GLU A 838 21.82 -8.03 -1.10
CA GLU A 838 22.53 -7.82 -2.38
C GLU A 838 21.89 -6.72 -3.25
N GLU A 839 20.55 -6.61 -3.27
CA GLU A 839 19.85 -5.42 -3.81
C GLU A 839 20.23 -4.13 -3.05
N MET A 840 20.50 -4.20 -1.75
CA MET A 840 20.66 -3.03 -0.87
C MET A 840 22.04 -2.33 -0.98
N THR A 841 22.81 -2.59 -2.04
CA THR A 841 24.18 -2.06 -2.21
C THR A 841 24.25 -0.54 -2.42
N VAL A 842 23.18 0.11 -2.89
CA VAL A 842 23.09 1.58 -2.98
C VAL A 842 21.73 2.07 -2.45
N ALA A 843 21.74 2.84 -1.35
CA ALA A 843 20.53 3.50 -0.87
C ALA A 843 20.11 4.64 -1.81
N ARG A 844 18.86 4.61 -2.30
CA ARG A 844 18.25 5.66 -3.14
C ARG A 844 18.39 7.05 -2.48
N TYR A 845 18.63 8.10 -3.28
CA TYR A 845 18.77 9.46 -2.78
C TYR A 845 17.48 10.00 -2.14
N ARG A 846 17.60 10.58 -0.94
CA ARG A 846 16.51 11.14 -0.11
C ARG A 846 16.99 12.40 0.62
N LYS A 847 16.07 13.33 0.91
CA LYS A 847 16.38 14.59 1.59
C LYS A 847 15.59 14.71 2.90
N GLY A 848 16.26 14.49 4.02
CA GLY A 848 15.68 14.67 5.36
C GLY A 848 15.25 16.12 5.65
N PRO A 849 14.36 16.34 6.64
CA PRO A 849 13.88 17.67 7.03
C PRO A 849 14.98 18.65 7.43
N SER A 850 14.79 19.93 7.11
CA SER A 850 15.80 20.98 7.31
C SER A 850 15.95 21.50 8.74
N THR A 851 15.04 21.15 9.66
CA THR A 851 15.04 21.63 11.05
C THR A 851 14.90 20.49 12.04
N CYS A 852 15.93 20.30 12.87
CA CYS A 852 15.91 19.45 14.05
C CYS A 852 15.68 20.28 15.33
N PHE A 853 15.05 19.69 16.34
CA PHE A 853 14.91 20.28 17.68
C PHE A 853 15.44 19.32 18.76
N ASP A 854 16.77 19.25 18.90
CA ASP A 854 17.45 18.44 19.93
C ASP A 854 18.13 19.31 21.02
N ASN A 855 18.79 18.64 21.97
CA ASN A 855 19.84 19.14 22.89
C ASN A 855 19.80 20.60 23.42
N ASN A 856 18.62 21.15 23.71
CA ASN A 856 18.50 22.43 24.41
C ASN A 856 19.05 22.35 25.85
N ILE A 857 19.93 23.29 26.22
CA ILE A 857 20.62 23.38 27.52
C ILE A 857 19.64 23.51 28.69
N SER A 858 18.46 24.11 28.49
CA SER A 858 17.45 24.34 29.54
C SER A 858 16.43 23.20 29.75
N VAL A 859 16.68 22.00 29.20
CA VAL A 859 15.82 20.82 29.41
C VAL A 859 15.97 20.30 30.85
N ARG A 860 14.85 20.05 31.54
CA ARG A 860 14.86 19.41 32.87
C ARG A 860 15.32 17.95 32.75
N VAL A 861 16.41 17.62 33.45
CA VAL A 861 17.01 16.28 33.52
C VAL A 861 16.58 15.53 34.78
N SER A 862 16.14 16.23 35.84
CA SER A 862 15.78 15.67 37.15
C SER A 862 14.58 14.73 37.16
N ASP A 863 13.77 14.72 36.11
CA ASP A 863 12.45 14.08 36.11
C ASP A 863 12.46 12.58 35.74
N THR A 864 13.61 11.90 35.76
CA THR A 864 13.73 10.47 35.42
C THR A 864 13.15 9.51 36.47
N LEU A 865 12.74 10.03 37.63
CA LEU A 865 12.03 9.29 38.69
C LEU A 865 10.66 9.89 39.03
N SER A 866 10.40 11.16 38.70
CA SER A 866 9.19 11.90 39.11
C SER A 866 7.97 11.66 38.20
N ILE A 867 8.18 11.18 36.97
CA ILE A 867 7.10 10.81 36.04
C ILE A 867 6.63 9.35 36.29
N SER A 868 7.00 8.76 37.43
CA SER A 868 6.40 7.56 38.03
C SER A 868 4.94 7.76 38.50
N ARG A 869 4.14 8.51 37.73
CA ARG A 869 2.69 8.29 37.67
C ARG A 869 2.48 6.89 37.11
N VAL A 870 2.42 5.87 37.98
CA VAL A 870 1.79 4.62 37.63
C VAL A 870 0.37 4.97 37.19
N LYS A 871 0.08 4.80 35.90
CA LYS A 871 -1.17 5.28 35.29
C LYS A 871 -2.30 4.32 35.66
N ASN A 872 -2.69 4.30 36.94
CA ASN A 872 -3.78 3.50 37.55
C ASN A 872 -5.18 3.79 36.99
N TYR A 873 -5.26 4.46 35.84
CA TYR A 873 -6.44 4.66 35.02
C TYR A 873 -6.42 3.79 33.74
N PHE A 874 -5.37 3.02 33.49
CA PHE A 874 -5.44 1.90 32.55
C PHE A 874 -6.09 0.70 33.24
N ILE A 875 -7.00 0.05 32.53
CA ILE A 875 -7.62 -1.22 32.92
C ILE A 875 -6.70 -2.33 32.39
N PHE A 876 -6.20 -3.17 33.30
CA PHE A 876 -5.31 -4.31 33.05
C PHE A 876 -6.07 -5.63 33.19
#